data_AF-A0A8L8K0N2-F1
#
_entry.id   AF-A0A8L8K0N2-F1
#
_cell.length_a   1.000
_cell.length_b   1.000
_cell.length_c   1.000
_cell.angle_alpha   90.00
_cell.angle_beta   90.00
_cell.angle_gamma   90.00
#
_symmetry.space_group_name_H-M   'P 1'
#
loop_
_entity.id
_entity.type
_entity.pdbx_description
1 polymer ?
#
loop_
_entity_poly.entity_id
_entity_poly.type
_entity_poly.pdbx_seq_one_letter_code
_entity_poly.pdbx_strand_id
1 'polypeptide(L)'
;LDVDWPTQSDPAVIAPYLCKWVPLLSPQIGYHGYSSFFAKTSRVLLYPLRLRQRIQSGQGADSRVFYRVETRKGAVQSEGVAGASTFRAEAALVVTWKNLRPNIGSEHGLSTYQLVWMSDAQGLLSYTMINYYKLGFDAADMNGNSRTGKCQAIFNGGNHTGSVQVDLSEITKQQPSSLASRSSVPHITRGRYFHRTDDVVRPAGCGNKTGGSFPLLIYPNIVTMLGQTKVDVNGMCLNPAITYVLMIEQRQMAKCEILNPSIARCTLPKILDWGTKTVYFQPQSGLSNDEKAYVGFIYFVPPTLDPMRLDIGDIHSWYINPPPTQMAIKWYPRNFTAVRSLTAGETVNYFDDSIYNVQLGLYVVGYKEAQDDNVRKFVPQHRVLARLASYQNRVDDQHRWNPIIESYQLDRVDEWYLSKYEMREELFTFRFGYLKLAPMVQTEAPTSPDRGRFVELPEGMISAPISLHWLWTLPPEGEFEGNKQDKQEKLAFVKIKVRSRLDTEVGKRTNDRLLKNPQDDLLAIGIDLQARDMCSDWFNEDGALANFIRETETNSSCPCKEEQAKMDLGRFMPHPRCSSNVRGYRVNYNGQEQESSYSTHYGQTCCYDAQGFLMQSTYQPIVKIDESTPYSPGVPTRAFELGSAPFQGMFEVPGLSTFHHDIMPYYLCCKFADFRCQLFYWRRPSSACQAYEPPVSGSILGAGVVSTLNNRNFVFNEPGIFTLLHSHRTSSTPEVQIQVRMERFPDRSVDFGALNIAQRDLVQPTNVTVITGVVLSSDSADRVHIVLRKDTYRQRYKTSIIVGNVIRYFDNMHIQRFRGVIVYVNNVEKGQSEIYVVLDDAQIGIRVRESYAIDIDRKFNYMESLGLLDVQISVPPQYKANSDDTFCFQTPDFVRTADTPRVEGLINPFPDEAFQQQFSQLTWTSVNDQGTRSQLMKCEDC
;
A
#
# COMPACT_ATOMS: atom_id res chain seq x y z
N LEU A 1 -15.15 -35.56 -3.57
CA LEU A 1 -14.20 -34.71 -2.80
C LEU A 1 -14.97 -34.24 -1.57
N ASP A 2 -15.24 -35.14 -0.63
CA ASP A 2 -15.97 -34.81 0.61
C ASP A 2 -15.00 -34.86 1.78
N VAL A 3 -14.68 -33.69 2.31
CA VAL A 3 -13.91 -33.54 3.54
C VAL A 3 -14.59 -32.48 4.40
N ASP A 4 -15.81 -32.77 4.86
CA ASP A 4 -16.46 -32.05 5.95
C ASP A 4 -15.82 -32.48 7.28
N TRP A 5 -14.79 -31.75 7.69
CA TRP A 5 -14.19 -31.85 9.03
C TRP A 5 -13.65 -30.48 9.47
N PRO A 6 -13.87 -30.02 10.73
CA PRO A 6 -14.44 -30.72 11.90
C PRO A 6 -15.92 -30.45 12.19
N THR A 7 -16.59 -31.43 12.82
CA THR A 7 -18.00 -31.38 13.27
C THR A 7 -18.20 -30.80 14.68
N GLN A 8 -17.14 -30.36 15.36
CA GLN A 8 -17.20 -29.52 16.57
C GLN A 8 -16.18 -28.38 16.48
N SER A 9 -16.61 -27.19 16.91
CA SER A 9 -15.81 -25.97 16.95
C SER A 9 -14.77 -26.02 18.07
N ASP A 10 -13.52 -26.30 17.69
CA ASP A 10 -12.35 -25.84 18.46
C ASP A 10 -11.77 -24.64 17.70
N PRO A 11 -11.82 -23.41 18.24
CA PRO A 11 -11.36 -22.22 17.53
C PRO A 11 -9.85 -22.19 17.27
N ALA A 12 -9.06 -23.17 17.70
CA ALA A 12 -7.66 -23.31 17.29
C ALA A 12 -7.20 -24.78 17.27
N VAL A 13 -7.33 -25.45 16.12
CA VAL A 13 -6.66 -26.75 15.91
C VAL A 13 -5.15 -26.52 15.80
N ILE A 14 -4.45 -26.62 16.93
CA ILE A 14 -2.99 -26.81 16.98
C ILE A 14 -2.78 -28.33 16.97
N ALA A 15 -3.05 -28.97 15.83
CA ALA A 15 -2.84 -30.41 15.70
C ALA A 15 -1.33 -30.65 15.59
N PRO A 16 -0.69 -31.31 16.56
CA PRO A 16 0.76 -31.50 16.52
C PRO A 16 1.14 -32.30 15.28
N TYR A 17 0.33 -33.31 14.92
CA TYR A 17 0.42 -34.17 13.74
C TYR A 17 -0.93 -34.86 13.48
N LEU A 18 -1.34 -34.96 12.22
CA LEU A 18 -2.53 -35.70 11.77
C LEU A 18 -2.08 -36.89 10.93
N CYS A 19 -2.54 -38.10 11.28
CA CYS A 19 -2.22 -39.34 10.58
C CYS A 19 -3.48 -40.05 10.12
N LYS A 20 -3.49 -40.59 8.89
CA LYS A 20 -4.59 -41.41 8.38
C LYS A 20 -4.38 -42.87 8.77
N TRP A 21 -5.12 -43.37 9.77
CA TRP A 21 -5.07 -44.78 10.17
C TRP A 21 -6.12 -45.63 9.45
N VAL A 22 -5.77 -46.87 9.09
CA VAL A 22 -6.72 -47.89 8.61
C VAL A 22 -6.89 -48.92 9.73
N PRO A 23 -8.10 -49.13 10.28
CA PRO A 23 -8.31 -50.18 11.26
C PRO A 23 -8.04 -51.55 10.65
N LEU A 24 -7.10 -52.30 11.23
CA LEU A 24 -7.03 -53.74 11.09
C LEU A 24 -8.15 -54.35 11.95
N LEU A 25 -9.39 -54.27 11.46
CA LEU A 25 -10.49 -55.08 11.95
C LEU A 25 -10.70 -56.25 10.99
N SER A 26 -10.82 -57.44 11.59
CA SER A 26 -11.29 -58.70 11.00
C SER A 26 -12.38 -58.49 9.92
N PRO A 27 -12.46 -59.33 8.87
CA PRO A 27 -13.20 -59.03 7.63
C PRO A 27 -14.71 -59.22 7.78
N GLN A 28 -15.36 -58.49 8.69
CA GLN A 28 -16.80 -58.29 8.67
C GLN A 28 -17.12 -56.84 9.06
N ILE A 29 -17.70 -56.13 8.09
CA ILE A 29 -18.32 -54.80 8.16
C ILE A 29 -17.33 -53.62 8.01
N GLY A 30 -17.30 -53.09 6.78
CA GLY A 30 -16.53 -51.89 6.42
C GLY A 30 -17.12 -50.62 7.02
N TYR A 31 -16.51 -50.14 8.11
CA TYR A 31 -16.62 -48.76 8.56
C TYR A 31 -15.28 -48.04 8.35
N HIS A 32 -15.26 -47.07 7.44
CA HIS A 32 -14.17 -46.10 7.35
C HIS A 32 -14.31 -45.08 8.49
N GLY A 33 -13.71 -45.36 9.64
CA GLY A 33 -13.66 -44.42 10.77
C GLY A 33 -12.45 -43.49 10.68
N TYR A 34 -12.68 -42.18 10.64
CA TYR A 34 -11.65 -41.15 10.82
C TYR A 34 -11.72 -40.66 12.28
N SER A 35 -10.62 -40.71 13.03
CA SER A 35 -10.59 -40.26 14.42
C SER A 35 -9.64 -39.08 14.62
N SER A 36 -10.21 -37.92 14.95
CA SER A 36 -9.49 -36.80 15.56
C SER A 36 -9.44 -36.99 17.07
N PHE A 37 -8.25 -36.93 17.68
CA PHE A 37 -8.10 -37.15 19.11
C PHE A 37 -7.91 -35.83 19.85
N PHE A 38 -8.92 -35.46 20.64
CA PHE A 38 -8.91 -34.33 21.56
C PHE A 38 -8.44 -34.77 22.93
N ALA A 39 -7.53 -34.01 23.55
CA ALA A 39 -7.34 -34.08 25.00
C ALA A 39 -8.49 -33.29 25.65
N LYS A 40 -9.42 -34.00 26.31
CA LYS A 40 -10.39 -33.38 27.23
C LYS A 40 -9.61 -32.81 28.42
N THR A 41 -9.16 -31.55 28.35
CA THR A 41 -9.06 -30.56 29.44
C THR A 41 -8.08 -29.45 29.06
N SER A 42 -8.62 -28.33 28.60
CA SER A 42 -7.90 -27.05 28.52
C SER A 42 -8.84 -25.97 29.05
N ARG A 43 -8.70 -25.63 30.35
CA ARG A 43 -9.31 -24.40 30.88
C ARG A 43 -8.38 -23.24 30.54
N VAL A 44 -8.82 -22.40 29.62
CA VAL A 44 -8.17 -21.12 29.30
C VAL A 44 -8.79 -20.06 30.20
N LEU A 45 -8.01 -19.49 31.11
CA LEU A 45 -8.39 -18.30 31.89
C LEU A 45 -7.60 -17.10 31.35
N LEU A 46 -8.31 -16.17 30.71
CA LEU A 46 -7.80 -14.88 30.26
C LEU A 46 -7.91 -13.87 31.42
N TYR A 47 -6.80 -13.25 31.82
CA TYR A 47 -6.82 -12.08 32.71
C TYR A 47 -5.93 -10.96 32.18
N PRO A 48 -6.35 -9.69 32.31
CA PRO A 48 -5.53 -8.54 31.95
C PRO A 48 -4.35 -8.38 32.94
N LEU A 49 -3.20 -7.98 32.40
CA LEU A 49 -1.94 -7.76 33.11
C LEU A 49 -1.97 -6.50 34.00
N ARG A 50 -2.82 -6.49 35.04
CA ARG A 50 -2.67 -5.58 36.20
C ARG A 50 -3.26 -6.21 37.46
N LEU A 51 -2.54 -7.14 38.09
CA LEU A 51 -2.44 -7.25 39.57
C LEU A 51 -1.47 -8.39 39.95
N ARG A 52 -0.50 -8.09 40.82
CA ARG A 52 0.26 -9.10 41.56
C ARG A 52 -0.66 -9.73 42.60
N GLN A 53 -1.30 -10.87 42.31
CA GLN A 53 -1.85 -11.71 43.38
C GLN A 53 -1.59 -13.20 43.12
N ARG A 54 -1.08 -13.85 44.17
CA ARG A 54 -0.75 -15.27 44.25
C ARG A 54 -2.03 -16.00 44.68
N ILE A 55 -2.65 -16.78 43.78
CA ILE A 55 -3.82 -17.60 44.10
C ILE A 55 -3.39 -19.07 44.09
N GLN A 56 -3.52 -19.74 45.24
CA GLN A 56 -3.45 -21.19 45.37
C GLN A 56 -4.81 -21.77 44.99
N SER A 57 -4.89 -22.66 43.99
CA SER A 57 -6.09 -23.47 43.72
C SER A 57 -5.81 -24.94 43.99
N GLY A 58 -6.77 -25.55 44.70
CA GLY A 58 -6.72 -26.88 45.31
C GLY A 58 -6.73 -28.09 44.36
N GLN A 59 -6.72 -29.22 45.03
CA GLN A 59 -6.35 -30.57 44.62
C GLN A 59 -7.13 -31.12 43.41
N GLY A 60 -6.39 -31.55 42.40
CA GLY A 60 -6.79 -32.40 41.29
C GLY A 60 -5.55 -32.77 40.49
N ALA A 61 -5.28 -34.07 40.32
CA ALA A 61 -4.00 -34.58 39.84
C ALA A 61 -3.68 -34.17 38.38
N ASP A 62 -2.45 -33.67 38.19
CA ASP A 62 -1.67 -33.56 36.95
C ASP A 62 -2.09 -32.63 35.81
N SER A 63 -2.26 -31.34 36.12
CA SER A 63 -1.97 -30.27 35.15
C SER A 63 -1.23 -29.11 35.82
N ARG A 64 0.11 -29.20 35.91
CA ARG A 64 0.95 -28.08 36.36
C ARG A 64 1.27 -27.18 35.16
N VAL A 65 0.49 -26.12 34.95
CA VAL A 65 0.85 -25.05 34.03
C VAL A 65 1.95 -24.22 34.69
N PHE A 66 3.20 -24.42 34.27
CA PHE A 66 4.34 -23.62 34.73
C PHE A 66 4.44 -22.36 33.87
N TYR A 67 4.06 -21.21 34.43
CA TYR A 67 4.41 -19.92 33.85
C TYR A 67 5.84 -19.57 34.26
N ARG A 68 6.81 -19.84 33.38
CA ARG A 68 8.18 -19.31 33.50
C ARG A 68 8.40 -18.33 32.37
N VAL A 69 8.21 -17.04 32.66
CA VAL A 69 8.72 -15.96 31.81
C VAL A 69 10.22 -15.89 32.04
N GLU A 70 10.96 -16.80 31.42
CA GLU A 70 12.39 -16.59 31.21
C GLU A 70 12.54 -15.66 30.01
N THR A 71 12.74 -14.37 30.28
CA THR A 71 13.41 -13.47 29.36
C THR A 71 14.88 -13.87 29.26
N ARG A 72 15.17 -15.10 28.79
CA ARG A 72 16.48 -15.35 28.21
C ARG A 72 16.61 -14.38 27.04
N LYS A 73 17.55 -13.45 27.14
CA LYS A 73 17.92 -12.43 26.14
C LYS A 73 18.42 -13.07 24.83
N GLY A 74 17.58 -13.88 24.20
CA GLY A 74 17.90 -14.68 23.02
C GLY A 74 16.76 -14.64 22.01
N ALA A 75 16.56 -13.47 21.41
CA ALA A 75 16.85 -13.21 20.00
C ALA A 75 16.44 -14.15 18.83
N VAL A 76 15.84 -15.31 19.06
CA VAL A 76 15.76 -16.34 18.00
C VAL A 76 14.87 -15.90 16.81
N GLN A 77 13.88 -15.04 17.02
CA GLN A 77 12.93 -14.65 15.96
C GLN A 77 13.52 -13.77 14.87
N SER A 78 14.35 -12.77 15.22
CA SER A 78 14.92 -11.86 14.22
C SER A 78 15.95 -12.54 13.31
N GLU A 79 16.51 -13.66 13.76
CA GLU A 79 17.40 -14.50 12.95
C GLU A 79 16.62 -15.48 12.05
N GLY A 80 15.36 -15.75 12.38
CA GLY A 80 14.50 -16.68 11.63
C GLY A 80 13.49 -16.06 10.69
N VAL A 81 13.06 -14.83 10.93
CA VAL A 81 11.93 -14.22 10.24
C VAL A 81 12.29 -12.82 9.75
N ALA A 82 12.18 -12.59 8.43
CA ALA A 82 12.32 -11.28 7.82
C ALA A 82 11.40 -10.26 8.50
N GLY A 83 11.98 -9.17 9.00
CA GLY A 83 11.27 -8.11 9.72
C GLY A 83 10.99 -8.37 11.20
N ALA A 84 11.36 -9.52 11.76
CA ALA A 84 11.22 -9.73 13.21
C ALA A 84 12.24 -8.93 14.05
N SER A 85 13.24 -8.29 13.42
CA SER A 85 14.16 -7.36 14.08
C SER A 85 13.50 -6.06 14.54
N THR A 86 12.36 -5.69 13.93
CA THR A 86 11.56 -4.50 14.30
C THR A 86 10.35 -4.86 15.15
N PHE A 87 10.11 -6.15 15.41
CA PHE A 87 9.00 -6.63 16.22
C PHE A 87 9.33 -6.62 17.71
N ARG A 88 8.42 -6.05 18.51
CA ARG A 88 8.45 -6.11 19.96
C ARG A 88 7.21 -6.85 20.48
N ALA A 89 7.42 -8.02 21.07
CA ALA A 89 6.36 -8.74 21.76
C ALA A 89 5.98 -8.00 23.06
N GLU A 90 4.71 -7.66 23.21
CA GLU A 90 4.13 -7.17 24.47
C GLU A 90 3.39 -8.28 25.22
N ALA A 91 2.81 -9.22 24.47
CA ALA A 91 2.16 -10.40 25.00
C ALA A 91 2.83 -11.66 24.44
N ALA A 92 2.95 -12.69 25.29
CA ALA A 92 3.40 -14.01 24.90
C ALA A 92 2.63 -15.10 25.65
N LEU A 93 2.23 -16.14 24.93
CA LEU A 93 1.63 -17.36 25.45
C LEU A 93 2.54 -18.54 25.14
N VAL A 94 2.93 -19.29 26.17
CA VAL A 94 3.74 -20.50 26.03
C VAL A 94 2.93 -21.71 26.46
N VAL A 95 2.73 -22.64 25.55
CA VAL A 95 2.04 -23.91 25.80
C VAL A 95 3.02 -25.05 25.59
N THR A 96 3.19 -25.89 26.60
CA THR A 96 4.15 -27.02 26.55
C THR A 96 3.40 -28.32 26.77
N TRP A 97 3.52 -29.24 25.83
CA TRP A 97 3.05 -30.61 25.95
C TRP A 97 4.25 -31.50 26.25
N LYS A 98 4.28 -32.06 27.46
CA LYS A 98 5.38 -32.88 27.94
C LYS A 98 4.94 -34.32 28.07
N ASN A 99 5.71 -35.24 27.49
CA ASN A 99 5.44 -36.68 27.53
C ASN A 99 4.01 -37.05 27.13
N LEU A 100 3.49 -36.39 26.08
CA LEU A 100 2.20 -36.73 25.52
C LEU A 100 2.29 -38.11 24.88
N ARG A 101 1.41 -39.01 25.29
CA ARG A 101 1.26 -40.32 24.66
C ARG A 101 0.41 -40.15 23.39
N PRO A 102 0.94 -40.42 22.18
CA PRO A 102 0.14 -40.44 20.98
C PRO A 102 -0.83 -41.63 21.05
N ASN A 103 -2.05 -41.45 20.55
CA ASN A 103 -3.01 -42.55 20.41
C ASN A 103 -2.69 -43.48 19.22
N ILE A 104 -1.55 -43.24 18.56
CA ILE A 104 -1.06 -43.90 17.34
C ILE A 104 0.40 -44.29 17.60
N GLY A 105 0.73 -45.59 17.50
CA GLY A 105 2.09 -46.12 17.67
C GLY A 105 2.29 -47.01 18.90
N SER A 106 3.56 -47.37 19.17
CA SER A 106 3.96 -48.27 20.27
C SER A 106 3.79 -47.61 21.64
N GLU A 107 3.58 -48.42 22.69
CA GLU A 107 3.38 -47.94 24.08
C GLU A 107 4.54 -47.09 24.63
N HIS A 108 5.72 -47.12 24.00
CA HIS A 108 6.92 -46.41 24.45
C HIS A 108 7.16 -45.07 23.75
N GLY A 109 6.30 -44.67 22.80
CA GLY A 109 6.50 -43.50 21.95
C GLY A 109 6.06 -42.16 22.54
N LEU A 110 6.74 -41.64 23.58
CA LEU A 110 6.39 -40.34 24.16
C LEU A 110 6.79 -39.15 23.28
N SER A 111 5.93 -38.13 23.21
CA SER A 111 6.15 -36.90 22.45
C SER A 111 6.23 -35.67 23.36
N THR A 112 7.15 -34.76 23.05
CA THR A 112 7.33 -33.48 23.76
C THR A 112 7.56 -32.36 22.76
N TYR A 113 6.70 -31.35 22.82
CA TYR A 113 6.75 -30.17 21.96
C TYR A 113 6.15 -28.95 22.68
N GLN A 114 6.48 -27.77 22.17
CA GLN A 114 6.08 -26.49 22.74
C GLN A 114 5.64 -25.53 21.63
N LEU A 115 4.57 -24.79 21.89
CA LEU A 115 4.13 -23.66 21.08
C LEU A 115 4.35 -22.37 21.88
N VAL A 116 4.93 -21.38 21.22
CA VAL A 116 5.03 -20.01 21.72
C VAL A 116 4.30 -19.10 20.75
N TRP A 117 3.28 -18.40 21.20
CA TRP A 117 2.60 -17.34 20.44
C TRP A 117 2.97 -15.99 21.05
N MET A 118 3.28 -15.02 20.19
CA MET A 118 3.69 -13.68 20.60
C MET A 118 2.98 -12.65 19.73
N SER A 119 2.56 -11.55 20.36
CA SER A 119 1.87 -10.45 19.70
C SER A 119 2.40 -9.10 20.17
N ASP A 120 2.33 -8.11 19.30
CA ASP A 120 2.54 -6.70 19.65
C ASP A 120 1.36 -6.13 20.45
N ALA A 121 1.50 -4.87 20.90
CA ALA A 121 0.51 -4.12 21.67
C ALA A 121 -0.87 -4.04 21.01
N GLN A 122 -0.86 -3.86 19.68
CA GLN A 122 -2.03 -3.55 18.88
C GLN A 122 -2.66 -4.80 18.26
N GLY A 123 -2.05 -5.97 18.41
CA GLY A 123 -2.46 -7.19 17.73
C GLY A 123 -2.26 -7.15 16.20
N LEU A 124 -1.40 -6.26 15.69
CA LEU A 124 -1.21 -6.09 14.24
C LEU A 124 -0.30 -7.18 13.68
N LEU A 125 0.84 -7.41 14.35
CA LEU A 125 1.80 -8.46 14.03
C LEU A 125 1.81 -9.51 15.14
N SER A 126 1.67 -10.76 14.71
CA SER A 126 1.71 -11.92 15.59
C SER A 126 2.59 -12.99 14.97
N TYR A 127 3.38 -13.66 15.82
CA TYR A 127 4.29 -14.73 15.42
C TYR A 127 4.07 -15.95 16.30
N THR A 128 4.24 -17.13 15.71
CA THR A 128 4.32 -18.38 16.45
C THR A 128 5.63 -19.10 16.21
N MET A 129 6.14 -19.70 17.27
CA MET A 129 7.30 -20.57 17.28
C MET A 129 6.85 -21.94 17.78
N ILE A 130 7.07 -22.97 16.96
CA ILE A 130 6.82 -24.37 17.31
C ILE A 130 8.19 -25.02 17.55
N ASN A 131 8.38 -25.60 18.73
CA ASN A 131 9.58 -26.32 19.13
C ASN A 131 9.24 -27.80 19.33
N TYR A 132 9.76 -28.67 18.48
CA TYR A 132 9.71 -30.12 18.64
C TYR A 132 11.00 -30.61 19.29
N TYR A 133 10.89 -31.16 20.50
CA TYR A 133 12.05 -31.74 21.19
C TYR A 133 12.20 -33.22 20.86
N LYS A 134 11.10 -33.99 20.97
CA LYS A 134 11.07 -35.41 20.67
C LYS A 134 9.68 -35.80 20.20
N LEU A 135 9.61 -36.59 19.13
CA LEU A 135 8.38 -37.23 18.67
C LEU A 135 8.66 -38.73 18.65
N GLY A 136 7.87 -39.47 19.43
CA GLY A 136 8.15 -40.89 19.73
C GLY A 136 7.51 -41.88 18.76
N PHE A 137 6.98 -41.42 17.62
CA PHE A 137 6.24 -42.26 16.68
C PHE A 137 6.57 -41.86 15.23
N ASP A 138 6.71 -42.86 14.36
CA ASP A 138 6.92 -42.68 12.92
C ASP A 138 5.83 -43.38 12.11
N ALA A 139 5.53 -42.83 10.93
CA ALA A 139 4.46 -43.33 10.07
C ALA A 139 4.90 -44.56 9.24
N ALA A 140 6.19 -44.61 8.92
CA ALA A 140 6.88 -45.74 8.31
C ALA A 140 7.98 -46.29 9.24
N ASP A 141 8.31 -47.56 9.11
CA ASP A 141 9.49 -48.14 9.77
C ASP A 141 10.79 -47.83 9.01
N MET A 142 11.94 -48.31 9.54
CA MET A 142 13.26 -48.10 8.93
C MET A 142 13.39 -48.68 7.50
N ASN A 143 12.46 -49.55 7.09
CA ASN A 143 12.44 -50.18 5.76
C ASN A 143 11.42 -49.51 4.82
N GLY A 144 10.79 -48.39 5.24
CA GLY A 144 9.80 -47.67 4.44
C GLY A 144 8.40 -48.30 4.45
N ASN A 145 8.15 -49.34 5.25
CA ASN A 145 6.83 -49.95 5.35
C ASN A 145 5.93 -49.08 6.25
N SER A 146 4.78 -48.65 5.71
CA SER A 146 3.83 -47.81 6.43
C SER A 146 3.14 -48.60 7.54
N ARG A 147 3.36 -48.20 8.80
CA ARG A 147 2.70 -48.79 9.98
C ARG A 147 1.35 -48.14 10.26
N THR A 148 1.17 -46.87 9.91
CA THR A 148 0.03 -46.04 10.35
C THR A 148 -0.52 -45.10 9.27
N GLY A 149 -0.13 -45.29 8.00
CA GLY A 149 -0.54 -44.46 6.85
C GLY A 149 0.37 -43.26 6.58
N LYS A 150 -0.16 -42.22 5.92
CA LYS A 150 0.53 -40.93 5.71
C LYS A 150 0.17 -39.95 6.83
N CYS A 151 1.16 -39.24 7.36
CA CYS A 151 0.99 -38.23 8.40
C CYS A 151 1.38 -36.82 7.90
N GLN A 152 0.82 -35.77 8.51
CA GLN A 152 1.15 -34.37 8.21
C GLN A 152 1.06 -33.52 9.48
N ALA A 153 2.06 -32.65 9.72
CA ALA A 153 1.95 -31.57 10.70
C ALA A 153 1.29 -30.36 10.06
N ILE A 154 0.18 -29.91 10.65
CA ILE A 154 -0.62 -28.81 10.12
C ILE A 154 -0.85 -27.81 11.25
N PHE A 155 -0.65 -26.54 10.92
CA PHE A 155 -0.92 -25.43 11.81
C PHE A 155 -2.05 -24.57 11.23
N ASN A 156 -3.17 -24.52 11.94
CA ASN A 156 -4.34 -23.73 11.58
C ASN A 156 -4.33 -22.41 12.36
N GLY A 157 -4.65 -21.30 11.69
CA GLY A 157 -4.77 -19.98 12.33
C GLY A 157 -5.96 -19.83 13.27
N GLY A 158 -6.85 -20.83 13.32
CA GLY A 158 -8.07 -20.80 14.13
C GLY A 158 -9.17 -19.92 13.55
N ASN A 159 -8.84 -19.14 12.52
CA ASN A 159 -9.70 -18.16 11.93
C ASN A 159 -10.20 -18.53 10.51
N HIS A 160 -10.33 -19.83 10.20
CA HIS A 160 -10.72 -20.36 8.87
C HIS A 160 -9.99 -19.72 7.66
N THR A 161 -8.89 -18.98 7.85
CA THR A 161 -8.07 -18.39 6.77
C THR A 161 -7.15 -19.42 6.11
N GLY A 162 -7.23 -20.67 6.56
CA GLY A 162 -6.50 -21.80 6.04
C GLY A 162 -5.63 -22.45 7.10
N SER A 163 -4.89 -23.43 6.64
CA SER A 163 -3.93 -24.14 7.45
C SER A 163 -2.65 -24.36 6.65
N VAL A 164 -1.52 -24.35 7.34
CA VAL A 164 -0.20 -24.44 6.72
C VAL A 164 0.49 -25.68 7.24
N GLN A 165 1.12 -26.42 6.34
CA GLN A 165 2.01 -27.50 6.74
C GLN A 165 3.29 -26.92 7.36
N VAL A 166 3.65 -27.42 8.54
CA VAL A 166 4.85 -26.96 9.28
C VAL A 166 6.12 -27.20 8.46
N ASP A 167 6.21 -28.36 7.80
CA ASP A 167 7.23 -28.68 6.80
C ASP A 167 6.56 -29.46 5.66
N LEU A 168 6.89 -29.11 4.41
CA LEU A 168 6.36 -29.70 3.18
C LEU A 168 7.16 -30.92 2.70
N SER A 169 8.32 -31.18 3.32
CA SER A 169 9.26 -32.22 2.87
C SER A 169 8.64 -33.61 2.94
N GLU A 170 8.81 -34.44 1.90
CA GLU A 170 8.24 -35.81 1.87
C GLU A 170 8.70 -36.67 3.06
N ILE A 171 9.93 -36.47 3.55
CA ILE A 171 10.49 -37.17 4.70
C ILE A 171 9.62 -36.98 5.95
N THR A 172 9.08 -35.77 6.18
CA THR A 172 8.26 -35.50 7.38
C THR A 172 6.90 -36.18 7.32
N LYS A 173 6.44 -36.54 6.11
CA LYS A 173 5.18 -37.27 5.92
C LYS A 173 5.32 -38.76 6.27
N GLN A 174 6.51 -39.33 6.08
CA GLN A 174 6.84 -40.72 6.37
C GLN A 174 7.43 -40.90 7.79
N GLN A 175 8.27 -39.97 8.21
CA GLN A 175 8.96 -39.96 9.51
C GLN A 175 8.71 -38.63 10.23
N PRO A 176 7.57 -38.48 10.91
CA PRO A 176 7.29 -37.32 11.77
C PRO A 176 8.42 -37.01 12.76
N SER A 177 9.17 -38.00 13.25
CA SER A 177 10.32 -37.78 14.14
C SER A 177 11.39 -36.87 13.55
N SER A 178 11.50 -36.82 12.22
CA SER A 178 12.44 -35.95 11.52
C SER A 178 12.22 -34.46 11.81
N LEU A 179 11.00 -34.05 12.19
CA LEU A 179 10.72 -32.65 12.52
C LEU A 179 11.45 -32.17 13.78
N ALA A 180 11.79 -33.06 14.72
CA ALA A 180 12.66 -32.73 15.85
C ALA A 180 14.15 -32.62 15.44
N SER A 181 14.55 -33.30 14.36
CA SER A 181 15.92 -33.27 13.84
C SER A 181 16.19 -32.13 12.86
N ARG A 182 15.15 -31.65 12.16
CA ARG A 182 15.19 -30.57 11.16
C ARG A 182 14.64 -29.27 11.73
N SER A 183 14.82 -28.15 11.04
CA SER A 183 14.43 -26.84 11.52
C SER A 183 14.27 -25.85 10.36
N SER A 184 13.39 -24.87 10.51
CA SER A 184 13.34 -23.72 9.58
C SER A 184 14.42 -22.67 9.89
N VAL A 185 15.11 -22.82 11.02
CA VAL A 185 16.27 -22.01 11.44
C VAL A 185 17.44 -22.91 11.84
N PRO A 186 18.06 -23.60 10.87
CA PRO A 186 19.07 -24.63 11.15
C PRO A 186 20.31 -24.07 11.86
N HIS A 187 20.60 -22.78 11.70
CA HIS A 187 21.73 -22.10 12.35
C HIS A 187 21.52 -21.84 13.85
N ILE A 188 20.28 -21.92 14.36
CA ILE A 188 19.98 -21.64 15.77
C ILE A 188 19.77 -22.92 16.57
N THR A 189 18.80 -23.73 16.15
CA THR A 189 18.47 -24.97 16.85
C THR A 189 17.68 -25.92 15.97
N ARG A 190 17.77 -27.22 16.27
CA ARG A 190 16.96 -28.27 15.64
C ARG A 190 15.55 -28.28 16.25
N GLY A 191 14.56 -28.73 15.48
CA GLY A 191 13.19 -28.86 15.94
C GLY A 191 12.36 -27.58 15.93
N ARG A 192 12.89 -26.45 15.42
CA ARG A 192 12.24 -25.14 15.53
C ARG A 192 11.65 -24.68 14.21
N TYR A 193 10.39 -24.24 14.25
CA TYR A 193 9.66 -23.73 13.09
C TYR A 193 8.97 -22.43 13.44
N PHE A 194 9.11 -21.44 12.57
CA PHE A 194 8.47 -20.14 12.71
C PHE A 194 7.30 -19.97 11.75
N HIS A 195 6.26 -19.29 12.22
CA HIS A 195 5.16 -18.86 11.38
C HIS A 195 4.77 -17.43 11.76
N ARG A 196 4.37 -16.65 10.77
CA ARG A 196 3.67 -15.38 10.98
C ARG A 196 2.18 -15.68 11.02
N THR A 197 1.49 -15.20 12.05
CA THR A 197 0.10 -15.52 12.38
C THR A 197 -0.69 -14.25 12.66
N ASP A 198 -0.64 -13.32 11.72
CA ASP A 198 -1.41 -12.08 11.78
C ASP A 198 -2.88 -12.35 11.39
N ASP A 199 -3.15 -12.53 10.10
CA ASP A 199 -4.50 -12.84 9.58
C ASP A 199 -4.47 -14.17 8.82
N VAL A 200 -3.50 -14.36 7.93
CA VAL A 200 -3.23 -15.65 7.28
C VAL A 200 -1.96 -16.24 7.87
N VAL A 201 -2.01 -17.50 8.28
CA VAL A 201 -0.79 -18.19 8.71
C VAL A 201 0.17 -18.29 7.54
N ARG A 202 1.39 -17.79 7.70
CA ARG A 202 2.47 -17.89 6.70
C ARG A 202 3.68 -18.56 7.32
N PRO A 203 4.26 -19.57 6.65
CA PRO A 203 5.47 -20.20 7.14
C PRO A 203 6.65 -19.24 7.05
N ALA A 204 7.50 -19.22 8.07
CA ALA A 204 8.69 -18.40 8.16
C ALA A 204 9.94 -19.26 8.48
N GLY A 205 11.12 -18.65 8.34
CA GLY A 205 12.38 -19.38 8.23
C GLY A 205 12.65 -19.86 6.80
N CYS A 206 13.52 -20.85 6.69
CA CYS A 206 13.89 -21.47 5.43
C CYS A 206 13.23 -22.83 5.30
N GLY A 207 12.91 -23.25 4.08
CA GLY A 207 12.47 -24.60 3.81
C GLY A 207 12.62 -24.98 2.35
N ASN A 208 12.83 -26.26 2.08
CA ASN A 208 12.89 -26.84 0.73
C ASN A 208 11.46 -27.03 0.20
N LYS A 209 10.71 -25.94 0.12
CA LYS A 209 9.35 -25.89 -0.40
C LYS A 209 9.44 -25.78 -1.91
N THR A 210 8.63 -26.53 -2.66
CA THR A 210 8.49 -26.31 -4.10
C THR A 210 8.03 -24.87 -4.35
N GLY A 211 8.76 -24.14 -5.19
CA GLY A 211 8.43 -22.76 -5.56
C GLY A 211 6.98 -22.66 -6.04
N GLY A 212 6.20 -21.79 -5.40
CA GLY A 212 4.80 -21.51 -5.75
C GLY A 212 3.74 -21.93 -4.72
N SER A 213 4.07 -22.69 -3.66
CA SER A 213 3.08 -23.06 -2.64
C SER A 213 2.72 -21.90 -1.67
N PHE A 214 3.70 -21.06 -1.33
CA PHE A 214 3.52 -19.91 -0.45
C PHE A 214 4.36 -18.73 -0.96
N PRO A 215 3.88 -17.47 -0.84
CA PRO A 215 4.67 -16.31 -1.22
C PRO A 215 5.86 -16.13 -0.28
N LEU A 216 6.94 -15.55 -0.82
CA LEU A 216 8.09 -15.09 -0.03
C LEU A 216 7.63 -14.12 1.07
N LEU A 217 8.25 -14.25 2.24
CA LEU A 217 8.14 -13.22 3.27
C LEU A 217 9.22 -12.17 3.02
N ILE A 218 8.77 -10.94 2.74
CA ILE A 218 9.64 -9.80 2.42
C ILE A 218 9.36 -8.68 3.42
N TYR A 219 10.42 -8.08 3.96
CA TYR A 219 10.33 -6.93 4.84
C TYR A 219 11.45 -5.91 4.56
N PRO A 220 11.13 -4.61 4.44
CA PRO A 220 9.79 -4.06 4.28
C PRO A 220 9.14 -4.51 2.96
N ASN A 221 7.83 -4.66 2.95
CA ASN A 221 7.05 -5.01 1.76
C ASN A 221 6.53 -3.79 0.97
N ILE A 222 6.77 -2.58 1.50
CA ILE A 222 6.50 -1.30 0.86
C ILE A 222 7.84 -0.56 0.79
N VAL A 223 8.24 -0.11 -0.40
CA VAL A 223 9.55 0.49 -0.65
C VAL A 223 9.44 1.69 -1.58
N THR A 224 10.32 2.67 -1.42
CA THR A 224 10.38 3.83 -2.32
C THR A 224 10.79 3.44 -3.74
N MET A 225 10.13 4.04 -4.74
CA MET A 225 10.46 3.92 -6.17
C MET A 225 11.86 4.46 -6.49
N LEU A 226 12.39 5.35 -5.64
CA LEU A 226 13.74 5.88 -5.79
C LEU A 226 14.84 4.85 -5.46
N GLY A 227 14.47 3.63 -5.07
CA GLY A 227 15.39 2.53 -4.81
C GLY A 227 16.38 2.84 -3.69
N GLN A 228 17.56 2.19 -3.74
CA GLN A 228 18.63 2.35 -2.76
C GLN A 228 18.17 2.06 -1.32
N THR A 229 17.27 1.08 -1.20
CA THR A 229 16.77 0.52 0.05
C THR A 229 17.07 -0.97 0.09
N LYS A 230 17.11 -1.52 1.31
CA LYS A 230 17.38 -2.93 1.54
C LYS A 230 16.11 -3.65 1.97
N VAL A 231 15.87 -4.83 1.39
CA VAL A 231 14.77 -5.72 1.77
C VAL A 231 15.31 -7.06 2.24
N ASP A 232 14.78 -7.55 3.36
CA ASP A 232 15.08 -8.86 3.90
C ASP A 232 14.06 -9.86 3.37
N VAL A 233 14.54 -11.02 2.90
CA VAL A 233 13.74 -12.04 2.21
C VAL A 233 13.92 -13.40 2.89
N ASN A 234 12.80 -14.07 3.12
CA ASN A 234 12.68 -15.43 3.64
C ASN A 234 12.01 -16.34 2.61
N GLY A 235 12.57 -17.54 2.41
CA GLY A 235 11.99 -18.54 1.51
C GLY A 235 12.75 -19.86 1.48
N MET A 236 13.81 -19.91 0.68
CA MET A 236 14.67 -21.09 0.53
C MET A 236 15.79 -21.12 1.58
N CYS A 237 16.32 -22.29 1.86
CA CYS A 237 17.54 -22.41 2.68
C CYS A 237 18.75 -21.98 1.85
N LEU A 238 19.50 -21.01 2.38
CA LEU A 238 20.57 -20.31 1.69
C LEU A 238 21.92 -20.97 1.97
N ASN A 239 22.73 -21.08 0.93
CA ASN A 239 24.12 -21.52 1.05
C ASN A 239 25.08 -20.33 0.83
N PRO A 240 25.95 -19.99 1.79
CA PRO A 240 26.90 -18.88 1.65
C PRO A 240 27.86 -19.01 0.46
N ALA A 241 28.05 -20.21 -0.10
CA ALA A 241 28.88 -20.43 -1.28
C ALA A 241 28.23 -20.02 -2.61
N ILE A 242 26.91 -19.75 -2.62
CA ILE A 242 26.12 -19.45 -3.83
C ILE A 242 25.64 -18.00 -3.77
N THR A 243 25.70 -17.29 -4.90
CA THR A 243 25.13 -15.94 -5.03
C THR A 243 23.64 -16.02 -5.40
N TYR A 244 22.82 -15.22 -4.72
CA TYR A 244 21.38 -15.15 -4.98
C TYR A 244 21.00 -13.77 -5.51
N VAL A 245 19.97 -13.75 -6.35
CA VAL A 245 19.42 -12.52 -6.94
C VAL A 245 17.92 -12.49 -6.76
N LEU A 246 17.40 -11.27 -6.61
CA LEU A 246 15.96 -11.00 -6.59
C LEU A 246 15.61 -10.31 -7.92
N MET A 247 14.92 -11.03 -8.81
CA MET A 247 14.48 -10.49 -10.09
C MET A 247 13.12 -9.83 -9.94
N ILE A 248 12.97 -8.60 -10.43
CA ILE A 248 11.75 -7.80 -10.34
C ILE A 248 11.12 -7.77 -11.73
N GLU A 249 9.88 -8.28 -11.84
CA GLU A 249 9.14 -8.45 -13.11
C GLU A 249 9.94 -9.15 -14.22
N GLN A 250 10.92 -10.00 -13.87
CA GLN A 250 11.84 -10.65 -14.81
C GLN A 250 12.68 -9.69 -15.67
N ARG A 251 12.75 -8.40 -15.30
CA ARG A 251 13.50 -7.36 -16.04
C ARG A 251 14.73 -6.88 -15.29
N GLN A 252 14.55 -6.47 -14.05
CA GLN A 252 15.63 -5.90 -13.23
C GLN A 252 16.10 -6.90 -12.18
N MET A 253 17.38 -6.84 -11.83
CA MET A 253 17.98 -7.71 -10.82
C MET A 253 18.50 -6.90 -9.65
N ALA A 254 18.10 -7.30 -8.43
CA ALA A 254 18.66 -6.82 -7.17
C ALA A 254 19.68 -7.83 -6.64
N LYS A 255 20.87 -7.34 -6.27
CA LYS A 255 21.93 -8.15 -5.66
C LYS A 255 21.55 -8.45 -4.21
N CYS A 256 21.70 -9.72 -3.80
CA CYS A 256 21.42 -10.14 -2.43
C CYS A 256 22.67 -10.64 -1.70
N GLU A 257 22.79 -10.28 -0.43
CA GLU A 257 23.81 -10.73 0.51
C GLU A 257 23.16 -11.68 1.52
N ILE A 258 23.83 -12.80 1.80
CA ILE A 258 23.32 -13.79 2.75
C ILE A 258 23.68 -13.35 4.16
N LEU A 259 22.69 -13.17 5.02
CA LEU A 259 22.90 -12.80 6.42
C LEU A 259 23.04 -14.03 7.31
N ASN A 260 22.21 -15.03 7.03
CA ASN A 260 22.23 -16.33 7.66
C ASN A 260 21.57 -17.36 6.71
N PRO A 261 21.58 -18.67 7.01
CA PRO A 261 20.97 -19.69 6.16
C PRO A 261 19.46 -19.54 5.89
N SER A 262 18.76 -18.62 6.57
CA SER A 262 17.31 -18.40 6.44
C SER A 262 16.92 -17.05 5.85
N ILE A 263 17.80 -16.05 5.87
CA ILE A 263 17.52 -14.66 5.50
C ILE A 263 18.61 -14.16 4.55
N ALA A 264 18.17 -13.62 3.42
CA ALA A 264 18.99 -12.83 2.49
C ALA A 264 18.54 -11.37 2.51
N ARG A 265 19.49 -10.45 2.40
CA ARG A 265 19.23 -9.01 2.26
C ARG A 265 19.54 -8.57 0.84
N CYS A 266 18.53 -8.06 0.14
CA CYS A 266 18.65 -7.61 -1.24
C CYS A 266 18.64 -6.08 -1.32
N THR A 267 19.57 -5.50 -2.07
CA THR A 267 19.58 -4.06 -2.36
C THR A 267 18.78 -3.79 -3.62
N LEU A 268 17.71 -3.00 -3.51
CA LEU A 268 16.82 -2.70 -4.63
C LEU A 268 17.39 -1.57 -5.52
N PRO A 269 17.38 -1.75 -6.86
CA PRO A 269 17.70 -0.68 -7.79
C PRO A 269 16.59 0.39 -7.82
N LYS A 270 16.85 1.51 -8.49
CA LYS A 270 15.83 2.54 -8.73
C LYS A 270 14.83 2.03 -9.77
N ILE A 271 13.55 2.02 -9.42
CA ILE A 271 12.44 1.61 -10.28
C ILE A 271 11.37 2.68 -10.14
N LEU A 272 11.29 3.59 -11.12
CA LEU A 272 10.35 4.71 -11.12
C LEU A 272 8.89 4.29 -11.36
N ASP A 273 8.67 3.02 -11.69
CA ASP A 273 7.36 2.40 -11.82
C ASP A 273 6.82 2.02 -10.43
N TRP A 274 5.68 2.58 -10.05
CA TRP A 274 5.06 2.41 -8.73
C TRP A 274 3.84 1.49 -8.81
N GLY A 275 3.56 0.77 -7.73
CA GLY A 275 2.52 -0.25 -7.66
C GLY A 275 3.07 -1.60 -7.18
N THR A 276 2.21 -2.62 -7.20
CA THR A 276 2.61 -3.98 -6.80
C THR A 276 3.45 -4.64 -7.90
N LYS A 277 4.66 -5.07 -7.56
CA LYS A 277 5.58 -5.77 -8.46
C LYS A 277 5.81 -7.20 -8.00
N THR A 278 5.83 -8.12 -8.96
CA THR A 278 6.17 -9.53 -8.71
C THR A 278 7.68 -9.70 -8.66
N VAL A 279 8.17 -10.40 -7.65
CA VAL A 279 9.60 -10.67 -7.49
C VAL A 279 9.88 -12.16 -7.44
N TYR A 280 11.00 -12.55 -8.04
CA TYR A 280 11.44 -13.94 -8.15
C TYR A 280 12.81 -14.07 -7.48
N PHE A 281 12.87 -14.85 -6.41
CA PHE A 281 14.10 -15.11 -5.68
C PHE A 281 14.70 -16.45 -6.11
N GLN A 282 15.93 -16.42 -6.60
CA GLN A 282 16.63 -17.59 -7.14
C GLN A 282 18.16 -17.44 -7.10
N PRO A 283 18.92 -18.53 -7.19
CA PRO A 283 20.38 -18.47 -7.39
C PRO A 283 20.73 -17.78 -8.72
N GLN A 284 21.85 -17.06 -8.75
CA GLN A 284 22.31 -16.33 -9.94
C GLN A 284 22.68 -17.25 -11.10
N SER A 285 23.10 -18.48 -10.82
CA SER A 285 23.39 -19.52 -11.82
C SER A 285 22.15 -20.03 -12.56
N GLY A 286 20.96 -19.52 -12.22
CA GLY A 286 19.69 -20.06 -12.67
C GLY A 286 19.30 -21.31 -11.88
N LEU A 287 18.05 -21.71 -12.06
CA LEU A 287 17.47 -22.92 -11.47
C LEU A 287 17.66 -24.10 -12.42
N SER A 288 17.79 -25.31 -11.88
CA SER A 288 17.70 -26.52 -12.72
C SER A 288 16.29 -26.68 -13.29
N ASN A 289 16.12 -27.46 -14.38
CA ASN A 289 14.85 -27.58 -15.11
C ASN A 289 13.62 -27.95 -14.24
N ASP A 290 13.82 -28.53 -13.05
CA ASP A 290 12.75 -28.94 -12.13
C ASP A 290 12.50 -27.96 -10.97
N GLU A 291 13.36 -26.96 -10.77
CA GLU A 291 13.24 -26.01 -9.65
C GLU A 291 12.57 -24.70 -10.09
N LYS A 292 11.48 -24.33 -9.41
CA LYS A 292 10.78 -23.06 -9.63
C LYS A 292 11.30 -21.97 -8.70
N ALA A 293 11.40 -20.75 -9.21
CA ALA A 293 11.76 -19.59 -8.39
C ALA A 293 10.71 -19.35 -7.31
N TYR A 294 11.16 -18.85 -6.16
CA TYR A 294 10.24 -18.42 -5.12
C TYR A 294 9.64 -17.07 -5.52
N VAL A 295 8.32 -16.97 -5.45
CA VAL A 295 7.59 -15.77 -5.87
C VAL A 295 7.20 -14.93 -4.66
N GLY A 296 7.42 -13.62 -4.72
CA GLY A 296 7.00 -12.65 -3.73
C GLY A 296 6.37 -11.42 -4.38
N PHE A 297 5.90 -10.49 -3.55
CA PHE A 297 5.33 -9.23 -4.00
C PHE A 297 5.91 -8.08 -3.17
N ILE A 298 6.34 -7.03 -3.86
CA ILE A 298 6.83 -5.78 -3.25
C ILE A 298 6.00 -4.63 -3.82
N TYR A 299 5.58 -3.70 -2.97
CA TYR A 299 4.86 -2.51 -3.40
C TYR A 299 5.81 -1.31 -3.49
N PHE A 300 5.99 -0.75 -4.68
CA PHE A 300 6.79 0.44 -4.90
C PHE A 300 5.92 1.70 -4.75
N VAL A 301 6.35 2.67 -3.95
CA VAL A 301 5.63 3.93 -3.68
C VAL A 301 6.43 5.14 -4.15
N PRO A 302 5.76 6.19 -4.67
CA PRO A 302 6.41 7.47 -4.88
C PRO A 302 6.80 8.12 -3.55
N PRO A 303 7.85 8.96 -3.49
CA PRO A 303 8.33 9.61 -2.26
C PRO A 303 7.27 10.47 -1.55
N THR A 304 6.24 10.88 -2.29
CA THR A 304 5.13 11.67 -1.79
C THR A 304 4.14 10.88 -0.94
N LEU A 305 4.04 9.56 -1.17
CA LEU A 305 3.10 8.64 -0.51
C LEU A 305 3.81 7.59 0.36
N ASP A 306 5.14 7.62 0.45
CA ASP A 306 5.92 6.62 1.17
C ASP A 306 5.70 6.72 2.70
N PRO A 307 5.12 5.70 3.35
CA PRO A 307 4.93 5.69 4.80
C PRO A 307 6.22 5.38 5.58
N MET A 308 7.25 4.83 4.93
CA MET A 308 8.54 4.47 5.55
C MET A 308 9.62 5.53 5.32
N ARG A 309 9.23 6.71 4.84
CA ARG A 309 10.11 7.85 4.58
C ARG A 309 10.79 8.39 5.84
N LEU A 310 11.85 9.16 5.66
CA LEU A 310 12.41 10.02 6.70
C LEU A 310 11.35 11.03 7.14
N ASP A 311 11.03 11.04 8.44
CA ASP A 311 10.06 11.98 9.01
C ASP A 311 10.74 13.34 9.23
N ILE A 312 10.18 14.36 8.59
CA ILE A 312 10.71 15.74 8.57
C ILE A 312 9.74 16.72 9.27
N GLY A 313 8.81 16.21 10.07
CA GLY A 313 7.76 16.99 10.70
C GLY A 313 6.68 17.44 9.70
N ASP A 314 6.11 18.62 9.93
CA ASP A 314 5.10 19.18 9.02
C ASP A 314 5.74 19.56 7.67
N ILE A 315 5.29 18.90 6.61
CA ILE A 315 5.79 19.13 5.26
C ILE A 315 5.52 20.56 4.79
N HIS A 316 4.41 21.18 5.20
CA HIS A 316 4.03 22.51 4.73
C HIS A 316 5.01 23.60 5.21
N SER A 317 5.64 23.39 6.36
CA SER A 317 6.66 24.29 6.91
C SER A 317 7.87 24.50 5.99
N TRP A 318 8.20 23.51 5.15
CA TRP A 318 9.29 23.56 4.16
C TRP A 318 8.96 24.41 2.92
N TYR A 319 7.74 24.92 2.82
CA TYR A 319 7.22 25.72 1.71
C TYR A 319 6.80 27.12 2.16
N ILE A 320 7.07 27.49 3.41
CA ILE A 320 6.85 28.84 3.94
C ILE A 320 8.04 29.71 3.57
N ASN A 321 7.77 30.96 3.17
CA ASN A 321 8.80 31.97 2.93
C ASN A 321 8.58 33.16 3.89
N PRO A 322 9.54 33.50 4.77
CA PRO A 322 10.82 32.82 4.99
C PRO A 322 10.65 31.46 5.70
N PRO A 323 11.54 30.49 5.45
CA PRO A 323 11.48 29.19 6.10
C PRO A 323 11.75 29.31 7.61
N PRO A 324 11.15 28.44 8.45
CA PRO A 324 11.52 28.31 9.86
C PRO A 324 13.02 28.13 10.05
N THR A 325 13.61 28.67 11.11
CA THR A 325 15.06 28.56 11.33
C THR A 325 15.51 27.18 11.80
N GLN A 326 14.63 26.45 12.48
CA GLN A 326 14.89 25.11 13.02
C GLN A 326 13.85 24.13 12.50
N MET A 327 14.34 23.00 11.98
CA MET A 327 13.52 21.87 11.55
C MET A 327 13.86 20.63 12.37
N ALA A 328 12.87 19.78 12.61
CA ALA A 328 13.07 18.51 13.29
C ALA A 328 13.06 17.37 12.28
N ILE A 329 13.98 16.43 12.44
CA ILE A 329 14.01 15.17 11.70
C ILE A 329 13.93 14.00 12.67
N LYS A 330 13.31 12.91 12.21
CA LYS A 330 13.04 11.75 13.06
C LYS A 330 13.29 10.45 12.30
N TRP A 331 14.02 9.53 12.93
CA TRP A 331 14.32 8.22 12.37
C TRP A 331 14.44 7.13 13.44
N TYR A 332 14.33 5.87 13.03
CA TYR A 332 14.59 4.73 13.90
C TYR A 332 16.03 4.25 13.74
N PRO A 333 16.79 4.06 14.83
CA PRO A 333 18.20 3.64 14.75
C PRO A 333 18.42 2.32 14.03
N ARG A 334 17.45 1.39 14.15
CA ARG A 334 17.52 0.05 13.55
C ARG A 334 17.40 0.02 12.03
N ASN A 335 17.04 1.13 11.39
CA ASN A 335 16.99 1.22 9.93
C ASN A 335 18.39 1.30 9.30
N PHE A 336 19.42 1.63 10.07
CA PHE A 336 20.79 1.78 9.59
C PHE A 336 21.69 0.70 10.18
N THR A 337 22.36 -0.06 9.32
CA THR A 337 23.32 -1.09 9.74
C THR A 337 24.67 -0.82 9.10
N ALA A 338 25.75 -1.03 9.87
CA ALA A 338 27.10 -0.88 9.40
C ALA A 338 27.38 -1.89 8.27
N VAL A 339 28.06 -1.44 7.22
CA VAL A 339 28.53 -2.32 6.15
C VAL A 339 29.63 -3.20 6.74
N ARG A 340 29.41 -4.51 6.78
CA ARG A 340 30.41 -5.50 7.21
C ARG A 340 30.71 -6.47 6.08
N SER A 341 32.00 -6.64 5.77
CA SER A 341 32.45 -7.75 4.93
C SER A 341 32.47 -9.01 5.81
N LEU A 342 31.41 -9.82 5.72
CA LEU A 342 31.31 -11.06 6.48
C LEU A 342 32.34 -12.06 5.93
N THR A 343 33.11 -12.69 6.82
CA THR A 343 33.92 -13.85 6.44
C THR A 343 33.04 -15.08 6.25
N ALA A 344 33.47 -16.05 5.43
CA ALA A 344 32.69 -17.25 5.14
C ALA A 344 32.38 -18.02 6.45
N GLY A 345 31.13 -17.97 6.89
CA GLY A 345 30.63 -18.67 8.08
C GLY A 345 30.24 -17.76 9.27
N GLU A 346 30.49 -16.46 9.22
CA GLU A 346 29.99 -15.52 10.24
C GLU A 346 28.51 -15.16 9.99
N THR A 347 27.69 -15.28 11.04
CA THR A 347 26.29 -14.86 11.03
C THR A 347 26.15 -13.48 11.68
N VAL A 348 25.40 -12.57 11.06
CA VAL A 348 25.13 -11.24 11.64
C VAL A 348 24.20 -11.38 12.84
N ASN A 349 24.68 -11.02 14.02
CA ASN A 349 23.84 -10.92 15.21
C ASN A 349 23.18 -9.53 15.29
N TYR A 350 21.90 -9.45 14.93
CA TYR A 350 21.11 -8.21 14.94
C TYR A 350 20.75 -7.66 16.33
N PHE A 351 21.18 -8.33 17.41
CA PHE A 351 21.10 -7.81 18.77
C PHE A 351 22.38 -7.16 19.25
N ASP A 352 23.48 -7.35 18.52
CA ASP A 352 24.68 -6.59 18.81
C ASP A 352 24.43 -5.13 18.43
N ASP A 353 24.23 -4.29 19.44
CA ASP A 353 23.98 -2.86 19.27
C ASP A 353 25.12 -2.17 18.50
N SER A 354 26.32 -2.75 18.47
CA SER A 354 27.47 -2.21 17.73
C SER A 354 27.23 -2.12 16.21
N ILE A 355 26.36 -2.96 15.64
CA ILE A 355 26.08 -2.94 14.20
C ILE A 355 25.27 -1.72 13.77
N TYR A 356 24.53 -1.12 14.71
CA TYR A 356 23.70 0.06 14.47
C TYR A 356 24.46 1.35 14.74
N ASN A 357 25.66 1.26 15.33
CA ASN A 357 26.52 2.41 15.60
C ASN A 357 27.19 2.88 14.30
N VAL A 358 26.46 3.70 13.55
CA VAL A 358 26.87 4.24 12.24
C VAL A 358 26.84 5.76 12.29
N GLN A 359 27.84 6.40 11.69
CA GLN A 359 27.82 7.84 11.47
C GLN A 359 26.97 8.15 10.23
N LEU A 360 25.94 8.99 10.42
CA LEU A 360 24.97 9.34 9.39
C LEU A 360 25.19 10.77 8.91
N GLY A 361 25.06 10.99 7.61
CA GLY A 361 25.01 12.31 7.01
C GLY A 361 23.60 12.61 6.52
N LEU A 362 23.12 13.84 6.76
CA LEU A 362 21.91 14.38 6.17
C LEU A 362 22.27 15.12 4.88
N TYR A 363 21.84 14.61 3.74
CA TYR A 363 22.15 15.13 2.42
C TYR A 363 20.93 15.74 1.74
N VAL A 364 21.13 16.81 0.98
CA VAL A 364 20.11 17.36 0.06
C VAL A 364 20.37 16.82 -1.33
N VAL A 365 19.35 16.21 -1.94
CA VAL A 365 19.38 15.76 -3.32
C VAL A 365 18.39 16.58 -4.13
N GLY A 366 18.89 17.34 -5.09
CA GLY A 366 18.08 18.11 -6.04
C GLY A 366 17.54 17.22 -7.16
N TYR A 367 16.32 17.53 -7.62
CA TYR A 367 15.68 16.91 -8.77
C TYR A 367 15.43 17.93 -9.88
N LYS A 368 15.73 17.55 -11.13
CA LYS A 368 15.29 18.26 -12.34
C LYS A 368 15.09 17.27 -13.49
N GLU A 369 14.30 17.66 -14.47
CA GLU A 369 14.18 16.93 -15.75
C GLU A 369 14.98 17.69 -16.79
N ALA A 370 15.97 17.03 -17.40
CA ALA A 370 16.84 17.66 -18.40
C ALA A 370 16.98 16.75 -19.62
N GLN A 371 17.21 17.37 -20.77
CA GLN A 371 17.46 16.65 -22.02
C GLN A 371 18.79 15.91 -21.92
N ASP A 372 18.79 14.61 -22.20
CA ASP A 372 20.01 13.83 -22.38
C ASP A 372 20.34 13.79 -23.87
N ASP A 373 21.47 14.39 -24.24
CA ASP A 373 21.93 14.47 -25.64
C ASP A 373 22.21 13.10 -26.26
N ASN A 374 22.56 12.10 -25.43
CA ASN A 374 22.85 10.74 -25.91
C ASN A 374 21.57 9.97 -26.27
N VAL A 375 20.52 10.16 -25.48
CA VAL A 375 19.24 9.45 -25.63
C VAL A 375 18.23 10.28 -26.45
N ARG A 376 18.52 11.57 -26.69
CA ARG A 376 17.62 12.57 -27.29
C ARG A 376 16.24 12.61 -26.61
N LYS A 377 16.17 12.21 -25.34
CA LYS A 377 14.97 12.20 -24.50
C LYS A 377 15.29 12.93 -23.20
N PHE A 378 14.29 13.55 -22.60
CA PHE A 378 14.38 14.08 -21.25
C PHE A 378 14.45 12.93 -20.24
N VAL A 379 15.38 13.03 -19.30
CA VAL A 379 15.62 12.03 -18.26
C VAL A 379 15.58 12.71 -16.88
N PRO A 380 14.98 12.07 -15.85
CA PRO A 380 15.05 12.55 -14.48
C PRO A 380 16.50 12.55 -13.97
N GLN A 381 17.00 13.72 -13.56
CA GLN A 381 18.33 13.90 -12.98
C GLN A 381 18.23 14.11 -11.47
N HIS A 382 19.03 13.33 -10.72
CA HIS A 382 19.16 13.44 -9.27
C HIS A 382 20.61 13.82 -8.93
N ARG A 383 20.81 14.97 -8.28
CA ARG A 383 22.14 15.49 -7.94
C ARG A 383 22.24 15.75 -6.44
N VAL A 384 23.28 15.22 -5.79
CA VAL A 384 23.60 15.55 -4.40
C VAL A 384 24.18 16.96 -4.36
N LEU A 385 23.51 17.88 -3.66
CA LEU A 385 23.90 19.30 -3.63
C LEU A 385 24.85 19.59 -2.46
N ALA A 386 24.47 19.14 -1.26
CA ALA A 386 25.19 19.45 -0.03
C ALA A 386 24.91 18.42 1.08
N ARG A 387 25.83 18.31 2.05
CA ARG A 387 25.61 17.71 3.37
C ARG A 387 25.28 18.83 4.36
N LEU A 388 24.13 18.68 5.03
CA LEU A 388 23.60 19.65 5.97
C LEU A 388 24.17 19.47 7.37
N ALA A 389 24.13 18.23 7.86
CA ALA A 389 24.56 17.87 9.19
C ALA A 389 25.08 16.44 9.22
N SER A 390 25.87 16.15 10.26
CA SER A 390 26.35 14.80 10.57
C SER A 390 25.84 14.38 11.94
N TYR A 391 25.24 13.20 12.03
CA TYR A 391 24.64 12.65 13.24
C TYR A 391 25.30 11.33 13.61
N GLN A 392 25.43 11.08 14.91
CA GLN A 392 25.80 9.76 15.40
C GLN A 392 24.53 8.95 15.67
N ASN A 393 24.40 7.78 15.04
CA ASN A 393 23.27 6.89 15.34
C ASN A 393 23.45 6.27 16.74
N ARG A 394 22.68 6.75 17.71
CA ARG A 394 22.76 6.30 19.11
C ARG A 394 21.96 5.01 19.29
N VAL A 395 22.57 4.03 19.96
CA VAL A 395 21.98 2.69 20.16
C VAL A 395 21.85 2.42 21.66
N ASP A 396 21.25 3.37 22.37
CA ASP A 396 20.95 3.22 23.80
C ASP A 396 19.72 2.32 23.99
N ASP A 397 19.61 1.65 25.15
CA ASP A 397 18.44 0.83 25.49
C ASP A 397 17.10 1.59 25.37
N GLN A 398 17.11 2.92 25.58
CA GLN A 398 15.94 3.79 25.42
C GLN A 398 15.54 4.02 23.96
N HIS A 399 16.51 4.18 23.06
CA HIS A 399 16.32 4.46 21.63
C HIS A 399 16.27 3.18 20.79
N ARG A 400 16.39 2.01 21.43
CA ARG A 400 16.30 0.70 20.74
C ARG A 400 14.98 0.50 20.01
N TRP A 401 13.87 0.99 20.59
CA TRP A 401 12.51 0.86 20.06
C TRP A 401 11.81 2.21 19.86
N ASN A 402 12.42 3.28 20.37
CA ASN A 402 11.90 4.64 20.22
C ASN A 402 12.69 5.37 19.13
N PRO A 403 12.04 6.23 18.35
CA PRO A 403 12.71 7.01 17.33
C PRO A 403 13.63 8.08 17.95
N ILE A 404 14.73 8.38 17.28
CA ILE A 404 15.58 9.53 17.57
C ILE A 404 14.95 10.76 16.91
N ILE A 405 14.91 11.87 17.62
CA ILE A 405 14.47 13.17 17.12
C ILE A 405 15.65 14.12 17.29
N GLU A 406 16.13 14.69 16.20
CA GLU A 406 17.20 15.70 16.21
C GLU A 406 16.70 16.95 15.49
N SER A 407 17.13 18.11 15.96
CA SER A 407 16.87 19.39 15.31
C SER A 407 18.07 19.82 14.47
N TYR A 408 17.78 20.54 13.38
CA TYR A 408 18.77 21.09 12.47
C TYR A 408 18.46 22.55 12.16
N GLN A 409 19.51 23.36 12.01
CA GLN A 409 19.39 24.77 11.65
C GLN A 409 19.65 24.96 10.15
N LEU A 410 18.68 25.52 9.43
CA LEU A 410 18.70 25.67 7.97
C LEU A 410 19.79 26.62 7.43
N ASP A 411 20.40 27.43 8.29
CA ASP A 411 21.42 28.43 7.95
C ASP A 411 22.85 27.88 7.85
N ARG A 412 23.05 26.59 8.17
CA ARG A 412 24.36 25.96 8.27
C ARG A 412 24.52 24.79 7.31
N VAL A 413 25.33 24.92 6.28
CA VAL A 413 25.75 23.78 5.43
C VAL A 413 27.11 23.28 5.88
N ASP A 414 27.25 21.98 6.15
CA ASP A 414 28.51 21.37 6.59
C ASP A 414 29.48 21.16 5.41
N GLU A 415 29.02 20.68 4.25
CA GLU A 415 29.86 20.44 3.07
C GLU A 415 29.06 20.61 1.77
N TRP A 416 29.63 21.30 0.78
CA TRP A 416 29.06 21.43 -0.56
C TRP A 416 29.68 20.42 -1.53
N TYR A 417 28.85 19.81 -2.38
CA TYR A 417 29.30 18.88 -3.42
C TYR A 417 29.28 19.48 -4.83
N LEU A 418 28.77 20.71 -4.97
CA LEU A 418 28.83 21.50 -6.19
C LEU A 418 30.15 22.29 -6.26
N SER A 419 30.73 22.38 -7.44
CA SER A 419 31.81 23.33 -7.73
C SER A 419 31.30 24.77 -7.62
N LYS A 420 32.22 25.74 -7.51
CA LYS A 420 31.86 27.17 -7.44
C LYS A 420 31.08 27.64 -8.67
N TYR A 421 31.36 27.07 -9.84
CA TYR A 421 30.63 27.36 -11.07
C TYR A 421 29.22 26.76 -11.03
N GLU A 422 29.10 25.47 -10.72
CA GLU A 422 27.78 24.80 -10.59
C GLU A 422 26.92 25.47 -9.51
N MET A 423 27.51 25.95 -8.42
CA MET A 423 26.78 26.66 -7.38
C MET A 423 26.19 27.99 -7.87
N ARG A 424 26.87 28.68 -8.80
CA ARG A 424 26.41 29.95 -9.36
C ARG A 424 25.35 29.75 -10.46
N GLU A 425 25.56 28.79 -11.34
CA GLU A 425 24.73 28.62 -12.55
C GLU A 425 23.67 27.51 -12.39
N GLU A 426 23.98 26.41 -11.70
CA GLU A 426 23.10 25.23 -11.64
C GLU A 426 22.23 25.17 -10.38
N LEU A 427 22.63 25.74 -9.25
CA LEU A 427 21.88 25.62 -7.99
C LEU A 427 20.44 26.12 -8.12
N PHE A 428 20.23 27.23 -8.84
CA PHE A 428 18.91 27.82 -9.07
C PHE A 428 18.05 27.00 -10.05
N THR A 429 18.64 26.09 -10.82
CA THR A 429 17.87 25.16 -11.69
C THR A 429 17.15 24.09 -10.88
N PHE A 430 17.63 23.78 -9.67
CA PHE A 430 16.99 22.84 -8.75
C PHE A 430 15.93 23.54 -7.90
N ARG A 431 14.68 23.51 -8.41
CA ARG A 431 13.51 24.13 -7.75
C ARG A 431 13.09 23.39 -6.47
N PHE A 432 13.21 22.07 -6.48
CA PHE A 432 12.88 21.19 -5.35
C PHE A 432 13.80 19.98 -5.29
N GLY A 433 13.74 19.25 -4.18
CA GLY A 433 14.53 18.06 -3.94
C GLY A 433 13.95 17.24 -2.80
N TYR A 434 14.78 16.40 -2.21
CA TYR A 434 14.45 15.64 -1.01
C TYR A 434 15.68 15.48 -0.14
N LEU A 435 15.46 15.21 1.15
CA LEU A 435 16.52 14.88 2.09
C LEU A 435 16.78 13.38 2.04
N LYS A 436 18.06 13.01 2.13
CA LYS A 436 18.50 11.63 2.27
C LYS A 436 19.37 11.51 3.51
N LEU A 437 18.94 10.70 4.47
CA LEU A 437 19.75 10.32 5.62
C LEU A 437 20.46 9.00 5.30
N ALA A 438 21.78 9.02 5.20
CA ALA A 438 22.57 7.86 4.78
C ALA A 438 23.89 7.75 5.56
N PRO A 439 24.47 6.55 5.68
CA PRO A 439 25.81 6.37 6.25
C PRO A 439 26.87 7.24 5.56
N MET A 440 27.78 7.82 6.33
CA MET A 440 28.90 8.58 5.77
C MET A 440 29.94 7.63 5.18
N VAL A 441 30.29 7.84 3.92
CA VAL A 441 31.42 7.16 3.28
C VAL A 441 32.67 8.00 3.52
N GLN A 442 33.72 7.40 4.08
CA GLN A 442 35.04 8.03 4.13
C GLN A 442 35.59 8.07 2.71
N THR A 443 35.27 9.13 1.96
CA THR A 443 35.94 9.37 0.67
C THR A 443 37.41 9.66 0.95
N GLU A 444 38.31 8.88 0.35
CA GLU A 444 39.74 9.16 0.32
C GLU A 444 39.98 10.63 -0.04
N ALA A 445 40.94 11.24 0.65
CA ALA A 445 41.25 12.66 0.53
C ALA A 445 41.50 13.05 -0.94
N PRO A 446 40.94 14.18 -1.41
CA PRO A 446 41.07 14.57 -2.81
C PRO A 446 42.50 15.05 -3.09
N THR A 447 43.17 14.41 -4.03
CA THR A 447 44.45 14.88 -4.59
C THR A 447 44.27 15.96 -5.67
N SER A 448 43.05 16.46 -5.92
CA SER A 448 42.82 17.56 -6.87
C SER A 448 41.64 18.46 -6.48
N PRO A 449 41.78 19.80 -6.51
CA PRO A 449 40.76 20.76 -6.06
C PRO A 449 39.63 21.07 -7.07
N ASP A 450 39.62 20.48 -8.28
CA ASP A 450 38.85 21.04 -9.41
C ASP A 450 37.96 20.05 -10.19
N ARG A 451 37.46 18.99 -9.56
CA ARG A 451 36.39 18.15 -10.14
C ARG A 451 35.25 18.00 -9.15
N GLY A 452 34.05 18.47 -9.54
CA GLY A 452 32.82 18.26 -8.79
C GLY A 452 32.66 16.78 -8.43
N ARG A 453 32.62 16.47 -7.13
CA ARG A 453 32.48 15.09 -6.64
C ARG A 453 31.08 14.60 -7.04
N PHE A 454 30.99 13.75 -8.05
CA PHE A 454 29.81 12.90 -8.20
C PHE A 454 29.79 11.93 -7.02
N VAL A 455 28.96 12.22 -6.03
CA VAL A 455 28.82 11.39 -4.82
C VAL A 455 27.64 10.46 -5.01
N GLU A 456 27.94 9.17 -5.17
CA GLU A 456 26.93 8.13 -5.01
C GLU A 456 26.75 7.85 -3.51
N LEU A 457 25.60 8.26 -2.98
CA LEU A 457 25.26 8.04 -1.59
C LEU A 457 24.85 6.57 -1.36
N PRO A 458 25.30 5.94 -0.26
CA PRO A 458 24.89 4.58 0.09
C PRO A 458 23.40 4.51 0.41
N GLU A 459 22.88 3.30 0.64
CA GLU A 459 21.47 3.10 0.95
C GLU A 459 21.06 3.84 2.23
N GLY A 460 19.84 4.37 2.26
CA GLY A 460 19.38 5.20 3.36
C GLY A 460 17.90 5.52 3.30
N MET A 461 17.44 6.40 4.19
CA MET A 461 16.06 6.86 4.24
C MET A 461 15.91 8.16 3.46
N ILE A 462 14.83 8.27 2.69
CA ILE A 462 14.53 9.43 1.84
C ILE A 462 13.29 10.14 2.41
N SER A 463 13.27 11.47 2.41
CA SER A 463 12.10 12.27 2.82
C SER A 463 11.09 12.47 1.69
N ALA A 464 9.94 13.04 2.04
CA ALA A 464 9.06 13.64 1.04
C ALA A 464 9.76 14.76 0.27
N PRO A 465 9.28 15.14 -0.93
CA PRO A 465 9.79 16.29 -1.66
C PRO A 465 9.67 17.59 -0.83
N ILE A 466 10.73 18.38 -0.82
CA ILE A 466 10.82 19.68 -0.16
C ILE A 466 11.27 20.75 -1.15
N SER A 467 10.84 21.99 -0.92
CA SER A 467 11.35 23.14 -1.67
C SER A 467 12.81 23.42 -1.27
N LEU A 468 13.62 23.84 -2.25
CA LEU A 468 15.03 24.19 -2.05
C LEU A 468 15.27 25.70 -1.99
N HIS A 469 14.20 26.50 -1.88
CA HIS A 469 14.28 27.96 -1.93
C HIS A 469 15.18 28.58 -0.85
N TRP A 470 15.32 27.91 0.29
CA TRP A 470 16.18 28.33 1.39
C TRP A 470 17.68 28.22 1.06
N LEU A 471 18.07 27.33 0.12
CA LEU A 471 19.46 27.21 -0.36
C LEU A 471 19.86 28.35 -1.32
N TRP A 472 18.90 28.98 -2.01
CA TRP A 472 19.15 30.07 -2.96
C TRP A 472 19.71 31.34 -2.30
N THR A 473 19.69 31.40 -0.97
CA THR A 473 20.11 32.57 -0.18
C THR A 473 21.57 32.53 0.24
N LEU A 474 22.29 31.42 0.00
CA LEU A 474 23.68 31.27 0.40
C LEU A 474 24.64 31.76 -0.70
N PRO A 475 25.53 32.73 -0.42
CA PRO A 475 26.48 33.20 -1.42
C PRO A 475 27.57 32.17 -1.73
N PRO A 476 28.06 32.13 -2.99
CA PRO A 476 29.18 31.28 -3.36
C PRO A 476 30.45 31.65 -2.59
N GLU A 477 31.29 30.65 -2.30
CA GLU A 477 32.51 30.85 -1.51
C GLU A 477 33.48 31.86 -2.14
N GLY A 478 33.64 33.01 -1.47
CA GLY A 478 34.60 34.07 -1.82
C GLY A 478 33.97 35.45 -2.04
N GLU A 479 32.65 35.57 -2.16
CA GLU A 479 32.00 36.91 -2.21
C GLU A 479 31.72 37.48 -0.81
N PHE A 480 31.56 36.61 0.19
CA PHE A 480 31.31 37.01 1.58
C PHE A 480 32.62 36.96 2.39
N GLU A 481 33.16 38.14 2.73
CA GLU A 481 34.39 38.30 3.52
C GLU A 481 34.15 38.21 5.04
N GLY A 482 32.89 38.08 5.49
CA GLY A 482 32.52 38.02 6.91
C GLY A 482 32.56 36.62 7.52
N ASN A 483 32.33 36.53 8.83
CA ASN A 483 32.21 35.28 9.57
C ASN A 483 30.97 34.50 9.09
N LYS A 484 31.18 33.34 8.46
CA LYS A 484 30.12 32.45 7.96
C LYS A 484 29.17 31.92 9.05
N GLN A 485 29.46 32.14 10.33
CA GLN A 485 28.58 31.79 11.45
C GLN A 485 27.80 33.00 12.00
N ASP A 486 28.15 34.23 11.60
CA ASP A 486 27.47 35.44 12.06
C ASP A 486 26.26 35.77 11.17
N LYS A 487 25.07 35.68 11.76
CA LYS A 487 23.79 35.98 11.11
C LYS A 487 23.72 37.44 10.64
N GLN A 488 24.31 38.39 11.37
CA GLN A 488 24.18 39.81 11.06
C GLN A 488 25.03 40.23 9.85
N GLU A 489 26.22 39.66 9.71
CA GLU A 489 27.10 39.92 8.57
C GLU A 489 26.55 39.30 7.29
N LYS A 490 26.01 38.06 7.34
CA LYS A 490 25.29 37.45 6.21
C LYS A 490 24.13 38.33 5.73
N LEU A 491 23.34 38.85 6.67
CA LEU A 491 22.24 39.77 6.37
C LEU A 491 22.74 41.09 5.74
N ALA A 492 23.87 41.62 6.19
CA ALA A 492 24.48 42.82 5.62
C ALA A 492 24.98 42.61 4.18
N PHE A 493 25.54 41.44 3.89
CA PHE A 493 25.96 41.07 2.55
C PHE A 493 24.76 40.87 1.60
N VAL A 494 23.71 40.16 2.06
CA VAL A 494 22.46 40.01 1.30
C VAL A 494 21.84 41.38 1.01
N LYS A 495 21.84 42.31 1.98
CA LYS A 495 21.41 43.71 1.76
C LYS A 495 22.17 44.38 0.62
N ILE A 496 23.49 44.22 0.53
CA ILE A 496 24.32 44.84 -0.51
C ILE A 496 24.07 44.21 -1.89
N LYS A 497 24.01 42.87 -1.97
CA LYS A 497 23.73 42.14 -3.23
C LYS A 497 22.32 42.41 -3.75
N VAL A 498 21.30 42.37 -2.88
CA VAL A 498 19.91 42.69 -3.24
C VAL A 498 19.80 44.13 -3.71
N ARG A 499 20.46 45.09 -3.04
CA ARG A 499 20.49 46.50 -3.45
C ARG A 499 21.21 46.68 -4.80
N SER A 500 22.32 45.98 -5.03
CA SER A 500 23.03 46.02 -6.32
C SER A 500 22.22 45.45 -7.49
N ARG A 501 21.37 44.42 -7.27
CA ARG A 501 20.42 43.91 -8.28
C ARG A 501 19.21 44.82 -8.47
N LEU A 502 18.69 45.41 -7.38
CA LEU A 502 17.60 46.40 -7.42
C LEU A 502 18.01 47.65 -8.21
N ASP A 503 19.26 48.09 -8.05
CA ASP A 503 19.82 49.25 -8.74
C ASP A 503 20.02 49.00 -10.26
N THR A 504 20.12 47.74 -10.70
CA THR A 504 20.17 47.37 -12.13
C THR A 504 18.80 47.19 -12.80
N GLU A 505 17.73 46.88 -12.05
CA GLU A 505 16.42 46.55 -12.65
C GLU A 505 15.27 47.52 -12.36
N VAL A 506 15.30 48.32 -11.28
CA VAL A 506 14.10 49.07 -10.85
C VAL A 506 14.41 50.53 -10.53
N GLY A 507 14.64 51.29 -11.59
CA GLY A 507 14.26 52.70 -11.58
C GLY A 507 12.73 52.83 -11.57
N LYS A 508 12.15 53.14 -10.40
CA LYS A 508 10.76 53.61 -10.17
C LYS A 508 9.66 52.53 -10.05
N ARG A 509 9.42 52.04 -8.83
CA ARG A 509 8.11 51.98 -8.13
C ARG A 509 8.10 50.85 -7.08
N THR A 510 8.47 51.18 -5.84
CA THR A 510 8.02 50.45 -4.65
C THR A 510 8.27 51.35 -3.43
N ASN A 511 7.40 52.35 -3.24
CA ASN A 511 7.40 53.17 -2.02
C ASN A 511 6.48 52.53 -0.95
N ASP A 512 7.07 52.33 0.23
CA ASP A 512 6.50 52.65 1.55
C ASP A 512 5.49 51.73 2.28
N ARG A 513 5.40 50.42 2.02
CA ARG A 513 4.55 49.55 2.90
C ARG A 513 5.11 48.22 3.42
N LEU A 514 6.38 47.89 3.18
CA LEU A 514 6.99 46.59 3.58
C LEU A 514 8.08 46.70 4.66
N LEU A 515 7.98 47.67 5.58
CA LEU A 515 8.96 47.81 6.67
C LEU A 515 8.23 47.89 8.02
N LYS A 516 7.94 46.72 8.61
CA LYS A 516 7.63 46.64 10.05
C LYS A 516 8.62 45.77 10.83
N ASN A 517 9.43 44.91 10.19
CA ASN A 517 10.54 44.18 10.82
C ASN A 517 11.77 44.01 9.88
N PRO A 518 12.80 44.86 9.98
CA PRO A 518 13.83 45.03 8.94
C PRO A 518 14.85 43.87 8.79
N GLN A 519 14.69 42.75 9.50
CA GLN A 519 15.69 41.68 9.58
C GLN A 519 15.26 40.38 8.88
N ASP A 520 13.97 40.05 8.93
CA ASP A 520 13.37 38.92 8.19
C ASP A 520 12.90 39.35 6.78
N ASP A 521 12.60 40.64 6.59
CA ASP A 521 12.06 41.20 5.34
C ASP A 521 13.05 41.10 4.14
N LEU A 522 14.37 41.10 4.36
CA LEU A 522 15.36 41.15 3.25
C LEU A 522 15.67 39.80 2.61
N LEU A 523 15.63 38.72 3.40
CA LEU A 523 15.78 37.36 2.88
C LEU A 523 14.55 37.00 2.04
N ALA A 524 13.37 37.42 2.52
CA ALA A 524 12.13 37.32 1.76
C ALA A 524 12.17 38.12 0.44
N ILE A 525 12.71 39.35 0.44
CA ILE A 525 12.88 40.16 -0.78
C ILE A 525 13.84 39.50 -1.79
N GLY A 526 14.94 38.89 -1.35
CA GLY A 526 15.86 38.19 -2.25
C GLY A 526 15.24 36.95 -2.91
N ILE A 527 14.47 36.18 -2.13
CA ILE A 527 13.71 35.03 -2.63
C ILE A 527 12.59 35.49 -3.57
N ASP A 528 11.89 36.58 -3.26
CA ASP A 528 10.85 37.16 -4.11
C ASP A 528 11.38 37.50 -5.51
N LEU A 529 12.49 38.23 -5.59
CA LEU A 529 13.12 38.59 -6.88
C LEU A 529 13.50 37.35 -7.69
N GLN A 530 14.14 36.36 -7.06
CA GLN A 530 14.55 35.13 -7.75
C GLN A 530 13.34 34.29 -8.17
N ALA A 531 12.32 34.18 -7.32
CA ALA A 531 11.08 33.47 -7.63
C ALA A 531 10.31 34.13 -8.78
N ARG A 532 10.37 35.46 -8.89
CA ARG A 532 9.76 36.23 -9.99
C ARG A 532 10.38 35.89 -11.34
N ASP A 533 11.70 35.79 -11.40
CA ASP A 533 12.42 35.44 -12.63
C ASP A 533 12.13 33.98 -13.00
N MET A 534 12.25 33.06 -12.04
CA MET A 534 11.95 31.65 -12.24
C MET A 534 10.49 31.37 -12.65
N CYS A 535 9.54 32.16 -12.14
CA CYS A 535 8.13 32.11 -12.56
C CYS A 535 7.97 32.57 -14.02
N SER A 536 8.70 33.61 -14.42
CA SER A 536 8.67 34.12 -15.80
C SER A 536 9.33 33.14 -16.76
N ASP A 537 10.44 32.52 -16.38
CA ASP A 537 11.10 31.46 -17.14
C ASP A 537 10.19 30.25 -17.33
N TRP A 538 9.58 29.75 -16.25
CA TRP A 538 8.60 28.67 -16.33
C TRP A 538 7.42 29.03 -17.25
N PHE A 539 6.90 30.26 -17.18
CA PHE A 539 5.79 30.68 -18.03
C PHE A 539 6.15 30.65 -19.53
N ASN A 540 7.41 30.96 -19.87
CA ASN A 540 7.94 30.90 -21.23
C ASN A 540 8.22 29.44 -21.66
N GLU A 541 8.84 28.64 -20.79
CA GLU A 541 9.10 27.21 -20.99
C GLU A 541 7.80 26.44 -21.25
N ASP A 542 6.81 26.59 -20.38
CA ASP A 542 5.50 25.93 -20.50
C ASP A 542 4.73 26.39 -21.75
N GLY A 543 4.99 27.60 -22.20
CA GLY A 543 4.41 28.17 -23.42
C GLY A 543 4.99 27.67 -24.72
N ALA A 544 6.22 27.17 -24.71
CA ALA A 544 6.83 26.55 -25.87
C ALA A 544 6.32 25.11 -26.10
N LEU A 545 5.71 24.51 -25.08
CA LEU A 545 5.16 23.15 -25.11
C LEU A 545 3.73 23.13 -25.66
N ALA A 546 3.27 21.94 -26.07
CA ALA A 546 1.90 21.74 -26.53
C ALA A 546 0.86 22.12 -25.44
N ASN A 547 -0.26 22.68 -25.88
CA ASN A 547 -1.34 23.10 -24.98
C ASN A 547 -2.26 21.93 -24.63
N PHE A 548 -2.05 21.33 -23.46
CA PHE A 548 -2.82 20.18 -22.96
C PHE A 548 -4.18 20.54 -22.34
N ILE A 549 -4.45 21.84 -22.11
CA ILE A 549 -5.66 22.30 -21.42
C ILE A 549 -6.91 21.95 -22.23
N ARG A 550 -6.84 22.05 -23.56
CA ARG A 550 -7.97 21.71 -24.44
C ARG A 550 -8.39 20.26 -24.26
N GLU A 551 -7.42 19.34 -24.25
CA GLU A 551 -7.66 17.91 -24.10
C GLU A 551 -8.14 17.57 -22.68
N THR A 552 -7.58 18.25 -21.67
CA THR A 552 -7.99 18.08 -20.28
C THR A 552 -9.45 18.45 -20.06
N GLU A 553 -9.89 19.60 -20.60
CA GLU A 553 -11.27 20.05 -20.44
C GLU A 553 -12.24 19.19 -21.27
N THR A 554 -11.86 18.69 -22.46
CA THR A 554 -12.76 17.84 -23.26
C THR A 554 -12.89 16.43 -22.71
N ASN A 555 -11.81 15.83 -22.22
CA ASN A 555 -11.81 14.43 -21.80
C ASN A 555 -12.07 14.26 -20.30
N SER A 556 -11.81 15.30 -19.51
CA SER A 556 -11.79 15.22 -18.05
C SER A 556 -12.28 16.49 -17.34
N SER A 557 -13.29 17.16 -17.93
CA SER A 557 -13.94 18.34 -17.32
C SER A 557 -14.41 18.05 -15.89
N CYS A 558 -14.22 18.99 -14.97
CA CYS A 558 -14.68 18.83 -13.60
C CYS A 558 -16.21 18.81 -13.53
N PRO A 559 -16.82 17.94 -12.70
CA PRO A 559 -18.25 18.01 -12.42
C PRO A 559 -18.61 19.36 -11.79
N CYS A 560 -19.76 19.94 -12.17
CA CYS A 560 -20.19 21.23 -11.63
C CYS A 560 -20.53 21.17 -10.13
N LYS A 561 -20.97 20.00 -9.64
CA LYS A 561 -21.32 19.74 -8.25
C LYS A 561 -20.52 18.59 -7.65
N GLU A 562 -20.22 18.68 -6.37
CA GLU A 562 -19.51 17.62 -5.63
C GLU A 562 -20.26 16.28 -5.63
N GLU A 563 -21.60 16.30 -5.56
CA GLU A 563 -22.42 15.08 -5.59
C GLU A 563 -22.27 14.32 -6.91
N GLN A 564 -22.06 15.03 -8.02
CA GLN A 564 -21.78 14.41 -9.32
C GLN A 564 -20.41 13.73 -9.30
N ALA A 565 -19.40 14.37 -8.73
CA ALA A 565 -18.07 13.78 -8.55
C ALA A 565 -18.11 12.50 -7.68
N LYS A 566 -18.97 12.47 -6.66
CA LYS A 566 -19.17 11.28 -5.81
C LYS A 566 -19.86 10.12 -6.54
N MET A 567 -20.70 10.42 -7.53
CA MET A 567 -21.37 9.40 -8.35
C MET A 567 -20.49 8.91 -9.51
N ASP A 568 -19.54 9.72 -9.96
CA ASP A 568 -18.57 9.37 -11.01
C ASP A 568 -17.33 8.66 -10.45
N LEU A 569 -17.58 7.45 -9.98
CA LEU A 569 -16.59 6.60 -9.33
C LEU A 569 -15.45 6.17 -10.25
N GLY A 570 -15.69 6.13 -11.56
CA GLY A 570 -14.76 5.58 -12.53
C GLY A 570 -13.71 6.59 -12.99
N ARG A 571 -14.12 7.86 -13.14
CA ARG A 571 -13.21 8.93 -13.57
C ARG A 571 -12.72 9.77 -12.43
N PHE A 572 -13.49 9.95 -11.35
CA PHE A 572 -13.11 10.82 -10.25
C PHE A 572 -12.89 10.04 -8.95
N MET A 573 -11.82 10.40 -8.24
CA MET A 573 -11.52 9.89 -6.90
C MET A 573 -11.18 11.03 -5.94
N PRO A 574 -11.40 10.89 -4.63
CA PRO A 574 -10.93 11.87 -3.65
C PRO A 574 -9.42 12.07 -3.75
N HIS A 575 -8.96 13.32 -3.72
CA HIS A 575 -7.55 13.63 -3.79
C HIS A 575 -6.84 13.22 -2.47
N PRO A 576 -5.75 12.43 -2.48
CA PRO A 576 -5.15 11.85 -1.26
C PRO A 576 -4.66 12.88 -0.22
N ARG A 577 -4.34 14.10 -0.68
CA ARG A 577 -3.88 15.22 0.19
C ARG A 577 -5.01 16.15 0.64
N CYS A 578 -6.24 15.91 0.18
CA CYS A 578 -7.40 16.71 0.57
C CYS A 578 -8.11 16.01 1.73
N SER A 579 -8.35 16.74 2.82
CA SER A 579 -9.17 16.21 3.93
C SER A 579 -10.64 16.15 3.52
N SER A 580 -11.47 15.36 4.19
CA SER A 580 -12.94 15.40 4.03
C SER A 580 -13.55 16.80 4.21
N ASN A 581 -12.79 17.73 4.78
CA ASN A 581 -13.17 19.12 5.02
C ASN A 581 -12.73 20.07 3.88
N VAL A 582 -11.84 19.65 2.98
CA VAL A 582 -11.44 20.35 1.75
C VAL A 582 -11.74 19.43 0.57
N ARG A 583 -12.82 19.70 -0.14
CA ARG A 583 -13.43 18.76 -1.10
C ARG A 583 -12.70 18.81 -2.44
N GLY A 584 -11.60 18.06 -2.56
CA GLY A 584 -10.81 17.91 -3.78
C GLY A 584 -11.03 16.54 -4.43
N TYR A 585 -11.46 16.50 -5.70
CA TYR A 585 -11.56 15.28 -6.51
C TYR A 585 -10.55 15.33 -7.64
N ARG A 586 -9.95 14.19 -7.98
CA ARG A 586 -8.97 14.06 -9.03
C ARG A 586 -9.49 13.14 -10.13
N VAL A 587 -9.17 13.47 -11.37
CA VAL A 587 -9.45 12.60 -12.51
C VAL A 587 -8.41 11.48 -12.59
N ASN A 588 -8.84 10.22 -12.71
CA ASN A 588 -8.04 9.09 -13.17
C ASN A 588 -8.08 9.06 -14.70
N TYR A 589 -7.12 9.70 -15.35
CA TYR A 589 -6.94 9.56 -16.80
C TYR A 589 -5.51 9.06 -17.05
N ASN A 590 -5.38 7.84 -17.57
CA ASN A 590 -4.16 7.46 -18.30
C ASN A 590 -4.33 8.04 -19.70
N GLY A 591 -3.55 9.06 -20.06
CA GLY A 591 -3.53 9.56 -21.44
C GLY A 591 -3.30 8.39 -22.39
N GLN A 592 -4.19 8.18 -23.36
CA GLN A 592 -3.95 7.23 -24.44
C GLN A 592 -2.69 7.65 -25.20
N GLU A 593 -1.83 6.69 -25.53
CA GLU A 593 -0.68 6.89 -26.42
C GLU A 593 -1.18 7.35 -27.80
N GLN A 594 -1.20 8.66 -28.03
CA GLN A 594 -1.05 9.17 -29.40
C GLN A 594 0.44 9.23 -29.71
N GLU A 595 0.83 8.63 -30.85
CA GLU A 595 2.18 8.57 -31.44
C GLU A 595 2.77 9.97 -31.68
N SER A 596 3.12 10.67 -30.61
CA SER A 596 3.87 11.91 -30.65
C SER A 596 4.99 11.86 -29.62
N SER A 597 6.16 12.38 -30.00
CA SER A 597 7.38 12.37 -29.18
C SER A 597 7.26 13.18 -27.87
N TYR A 598 6.11 13.83 -27.62
CA TYR A 598 5.87 14.76 -26.51
C TYR A 598 4.41 14.72 -25.98
N SER A 599 3.77 13.55 -25.98
CA SER A 599 2.41 13.40 -25.43
C SER A 599 2.39 13.75 -23.93
N THR A 600 1.53 14.70 -23.52
CA THR A 600 1.37 15.08 -22.11
C THR A 600 0.39 14.16 -21.41
N HIS A 601 0.76 13.66 -20.24
CA HIS A 601 -0.13 12.87 -19.39
C HIS A 601 -0.78 13.79 -18.38
N TYR A 602 -1.85 14.46 -18.80
CA TYR A 602 -2.50 15.48 -18.00
C TYR A 602 -3.39 14.87 -16.90
N GLY A 603 -3.58 15.63 -15.84
CA GLY A 603 -4.54 15.34 -14.78
C GLY A 603 -5.29 16.60 -14.38
N GLN A 604 -6.35 16.46 -13.59
CA GLN A 604 -7.10 17.61 -13.09
C GLN A 604 -7.51 17.41 -11.65
N THR A 605 -7.38 18.47 -10.85
CA THR A 605 -7.92 18.54 -9.50
C THR A 605 -9.11 19.48 -9.50
N CYS A 606 -10.25 19.03 -8.98
CA CYS A 606 -11.51 19.75 -8.87
C CYS A 606 -11.75 20.08 -7.40
N CYS A 607 -11.82 21.36 -7.05
CA CYS A 607 -12.11 21.81 -5.69
C CYS A 607 -13.53 22.38 -5.61
N TYR A 608 -14.26 22.01 -4.56
CA TYR A 608 -15.63 22.47 -4.31
C TYR A 608 -15.70 23.36 -3.07
N ASP A 609 -16.57 24.36 -3.11
CA ASP A 609 -16.87 25.22 -1.95
C ASP A 609 -17.67 24.47 -0.87
N ALA A 610 -18.00 25.16 0.23
CA ALA A 610 -18.75 24.58 1.34
C ALA A 610 -20.18 24.13 0.93
N GLN A 611 -20.74 24.77 -0.09
CA GLN A 611 -22.04 24.49 -0.69
C GLN A 611 -21.98 23.36 -1.74
N GLY A 612 -20.78 22.89 -2.10
CA GLY A 612 -20.56 21.81 -3.06
C GLY A 612 -20.51 22.26 -4.53
N PHE A 613 -20.33 23.55 -4.81
CA PHE A 613 -20.15 24.08 -6.16
C PHE A 613 -18.66 24.17 -6.54
N LEU A 614 -18.37 23.94 -7.82
CA LEU A 614 -17.01 23.99 -8.35
C LEU A 614 -16.41 25.39 -8.19
N MET A 615 -15.22 25.47 -7.58
CA MET A 615 -14.46 26.71 -7.44
C MET A 615 -13.69 27.02 -8.73
N GLN A 616 -13.78 28.26 -9.23
CA GLN A 616 -13.14 28.69 -10.48
C GLN A 616 -12.15 29.85 -10.27
N SER A 617 -10.90 29.70 -10.71
CA SER A 617 -9.97 30.82 -10.77
C SER A 617 -10.47 31.90 -11.74
N THR A 618 -10.61 33.15 -11.30
CA THR A 618 -10.79 34.27 -12.23
C THR A 618 -9.44 34.60 -12.89
N TYR A 619 -9.45 34.92 -14.19
CA TYR A 619 -8.24 35.38 -14.92
C TYR A 619 -7.60 36.64 -14.34
N GLN A 620 -8.33 37.36 -13.47
CA GLN A 620 -7.85 38.45 -12.63
C GLN A 620 -8.08 38.08 -11.15
N PRO A 621 -7.15 37.38 -10.49
CA PRO A 621 -7.12 37.38 -9.04
C PRO A 621 -6.67 38.78 -8.58
N ILE A 622 -7.65 39.65 -8.33
CA ILE A 622 -7.43 40.95 -7.64
C ILE A 622 -7.13 40.70 -6.16
N VAL A 623 -7.43 39.50 -5.66
CA VAL A 623 -7.28 39.10 -4.26
C VAL A 623 -5.96 38.38 -4.07
N LYS A 624 -5.10 38.91 -3.19
CA LYS A 624 -3.90 38.22 -2.70
C LYS A 624 -4.38 37.00 -1.89
N ILE A 625 -3.92 35.81 -2.26
CA ILE A 625 -4.22 34.57 -1.51
C ILE A 625 -3.42 34.63 -0.20
N ASP A 626 -4.03 35.21 0.84
CA ASP A 626 -3.47 35.26 2.19
C ASP A 626 -4.11 34.18 3.08
N GLU A 627 -3.63 34.05 4.31
CA GLU A 627 -4.19 33.07 5.27
C GLU A 627 -5.66 33.35 5.63
N SER A 628 -6.15 34.57 5.39
CA SER A 628 -7.53 34.99 5.68
C SER A 628 -8.50 34.64 4.56
N THR A 629 -8.01 34.45 3.33
CA THR A 629 -8.76 34.05 2.15
C THR A 629 -8.10 32.83 1.50
N PRO A 630 -8.31 31.61 2.04
CA PRO A 630 -7.79 30.37 1.46
C PRO A 630 -8.57 30.01 0.19
N TYR A 631 -8.39 30.83 -0.84
CA TYR A 631 -8.95 30.62 -2.17
C TYR A 631 -7.96 29.80 -3.00
N SER A 632 -8.15 28.49 -3.01
CA SER A 632 -7.35 27.56 -3.81
C SER A 632 -8.27 26.77 -4.75
N PRO A 633 -8.67 27.35 -5.90
CA PRO A 633 -9.45 26.63 -6.90
C PRO A 633 -8.67 25.43 -7.42
N GLY A 634 -9.41 24.44 -7.91
CA GLY A 634 -8.81 23.28 -8.55
C GLY A 634 -8.11 23.67 -9.85
N VAL A 635 -6.97 23.05 -10.15
CA VAL A 635 -6.20 23.33 -11.37
C VAL A 635 -5.89 22.05 -12.15
N PRO A 636 -5.81 22.14 -13.49
CA PRO A 636 -5.23 21.09 -14.31
C PRO A 636 -3.72 20.97 -14.03
N THR A 637 -3.17 19.80 -14.28
CA THR A 637 -1.76 19.46 -14.10
C THR A 637 -1.25 18.87 -15.40
N ARG A 638 -0.09 19.35 -15.89
CA ARG A 638 0.52 18.85 -17.12
C ARG A 638 1.05 17.43 -16.94
N ALA A 639 1.58 17.13 -15.75
CA ALA A 639 2.04 15.80 -15.38
C ALA A 639 1.07 15.16 -14.40
N PHE A 640 0.64 13.95 -14.71
CA PHE A 640 -0.24 13.16 -13.86
C PHE A 640 0.50 12.82 -12.56
N GLU A 641 -0.07 13.15 -11.40
CA GLU A 641 0.61 12.97 -10.11
C GLU A 641 0.89 11.50 -9.75
N LEU A 642 0.18 10.54 -10.34
CA LEU A 642 0.48 9.12 -10.17
C LEU A 642 1.42 8.60 -11.27
N GLY A 643 1.93 9.50 -12.13
CA GLY A 643 2.77 9.18 -13.27
C GLY A 643 2.09 8.33 -14.33
N SER A 644 2.72 8.28 -15.49
CA SER A 644 2.28 7.50 -16.64
C SER A 644 3.37 6.52 -17.05
N ALA A 645 2.96 5.31 -17.46
CA ALA A 645 3.90 4.37 -18.05
C ALA A 645 4.51 5.00 -19.33
N PRO A 646 5.82 4.87 -19.60
CA PRO A 646 6.81 4.02 -18.94
C PRO A 646 7.58 4.63 -17.75
N PHE A 647 7.17 5.77 -17.19
CA PHE A 647 7.75 6.42 -16.00
C PHE A 647 9.23 6.84 -16.12
N GLN A 648 9.71 7.09 -17.34
CA GLN A 648 11.14 7.33 -17.61
C GLN A 648 11.42 8.65 -18.33
N GLY A 649 10.39 9.33 -18.84
CA GLY A 649 10.48 10.59 -19.57
C GLY A 649 10.00 11.82 -18.82
N MET A 650 10.03 12.95 -19.54
CA MET A 650 9.41 14.20 -19.11
C MET A 650 7.92 13.98 -18.83
N PHE A 651 7.40 14.55 -17.74
CA PHE A 651 5.99 14.42 -17.31
C PHE A 651 5.53 13.02 -16.84
N GLU A 652 6.37 11.99 -16.96
CA GLU A 652 5.97 10.60 -16.69
C GLU A 652 6.24 10.16 -15.23
N VAL A 653 7.17 10.80 -14.51
CA VAL A 653 7.68 10.32 -13.21
C VAL A 653 6.66 10.55 -12.07
N PRO A 654 6.19 9.50 -11.38
CA PRO A 654 5.15 9.62 -10.35
C PRO A 654 5.53 10.57 -9.21
N GLY A 655 4.65 11.52 -8.91
CA GLY A 655 4.87 12.59 -7.94
C GLY A 655 5.89 13.63 -8.40
N LEU A 656 7.11 13.25 -8.76
CA LEU A 656 8.22 14.18 -9.03
C LEU A 656 7.97 15.07 -10.25
N SER A 657 7.42 14.54 -11.34
CA SER A 657 7.13 15.35 -12.53
C SER A 657 6.07 16.41 -12.25
N THR A 658 4.98 16.07 -11.55
CA THR A 658 3.97 17.05 -11.13
C THR A 658 4.55 18.08 -10.16
N PHE A 659 5.48 17.67 -9.29
CA PHE A 659 6.21 18.61 -8.45
C PHE A 659 7.03 19.61 -9.27
N HIS A 660 7.68 19.17 -10.34
CA HIS A 660 8.51 20.00 -11.21
C HIS A 660 7.69 20.98 -12.07
N HIS A 661 6.62 20.50 -12.69
CA HIS A 661 5.89 21.23 -13.75
C HIS A 661 4.64 21.98 -13.27
N ASP A 662 4.08 21.61 -12.12
CA ASP A 662 2.78 22.15 -11.67
C ASP A 662 2.82 22.67 -10.23
N ILE A 663 3.33 21.88 -9.27
CA ILE A 663 3.30 22.27 -7.84
C ILE A 663 4.35 23.36 -7.53
N MET A 664 5.62 23.17 -7.91
CA MET A 664 6.65 24.19 -7.67
C MET A 664 6.34 25.53 -8.34
N PRO A 665 5.89 25.57 -9.61
CA PRO A 665 5.48 26.82 -10.24
C PRO A 665 4.36 27.55 -9.51
N TYR A 666 3.39 26.83 -8.92
CA TYR A 666 2.38 27.46 -8.07
C TYR A 666 3.02 28.18 -6.88
N TYR A 667 3.95 27.53 -6.17
CA TYR A 667 4.65 28.17 -5.05
C TYR A 667 5.49 29.36 -5.52
N LEU A 668 6.26 29.22 -6.61
CA LEU A 668 7.08 30.29 -7.18
C LEU A 668 6.24 31.52 -7.56
N CYS A 669 5.16 31.32 -8.32
CA CYS A 669 4.35 32.41 -8.86
C CYS A 669 3.30 33.00 -7.90
N CYS A 670 2.71 32.18 -7.01
CA CYS A 670 1.58 32.58 -6.17
C CYS A 670 1.91 32.73 -4.69
N LYS A 671 2.97 32.08 -4.18
CA LYS A 671 3.33 32.12 -2.74
C LYS A 671 4.63 32.87 -2.48
N PHE A 672 5.64 32.71 -3.33
CA PHE A 672 6.97 33.31 -3.13
C PHE A 672 7.10 34.66 -3.82
N ALA A 673 6.54 34.84 -5.01
CA ALA A 673 6.54 36.11 -5.73
C ALA A 673 5.33 36.99 -5.38
N ASP A 674 5.56 38.28 -5.14
CA ASP A 674 4.53 39.29 -4.98
C ASP A 674 3.87 39.62 -6.34
N PHE A 675 2.59 39.26 -6.50
CA PHE A 675 1.69 39.65 -7.60
C PHE A 675 1.96 39.05 -9.00
N ARG A 676 2.42 37.78 -9.11
CA ARG A 676 2.49 37.07 -10.41
C ARG A 676 1.64 35.80 -10.53
N CYS A 677 0.74 35.55 -9.58
CA CYS A 677 -0.14 34.38 -9.63
C CYS A 677 -1.03 34.33 -10.89
N GLN A 678 -1.27 35.46 -11.54
CA GLN A 678 -1.88 35.55 -12.87
C GLN A 678 -1.17 34.65 -13.89
N LEU A 679 0.16 34.71 -13.98
CA LEU A 679 0.91 33.90 -14.95
C LEU A 679 0.67 32.41 -14.78
N PHE A 680 0.55 31.95 -13.53
CA PHE A 680 0.23 30.57 -13.23
C PHE A 680 -1.17 30.18 -13.72
N TYR A 681 -2.22 30.93 -13.32
CA TYR A 681 -3.59 30.62 -13.74
C TYR A 681 -3.85 30.81 -15.24
N TRP A 682 -3.04 31.62 -15.93
CA TRP A 682 -3.07 31.70 -17.40
C TRP A 682 -2.61 30.40 -18.07
N ARG A 683 -1.64 29.70 -17.46
CA ARG A 683 -1.16 28.39 -17.95
C ARG A 683 -1.91 27.21 -17.36
N ARG A 684 -2.57 27.40 -16.21
CA ARG A 684 -3.35 26.39 -15.47
C ARG A 684 -4.73 26.92 -15.08
N PRO A 685 -5.59 27.26 -16.07
CA PRO A 685 -6.94 27.74 -15.78
C PRO A 685 -7.78 26.63 -15.14
N SER A 686 -8.55 26.95 -14.11
CA SER A 686 -9.51 25.99 -13.52
C SER A 686 -10.59 25.58 -14.53
N SER A 687 -11.09 24.35 -14.41
CA SER A 687 -12.17 23.84 -15.25
C SER A 687 -13.48 24.62 -15.10
N ALA A 688 -14.24 24.72 -16.19
CA ALA A 688 -15.51 25.45 -16.25
C ALA A 688 -16.74 24.54 -16.14
N CYS A 689 -16.56 23.22 -16.05
CA CYS A 689 -17.59 22.17 -16.02
C CYS A 689 -18.54 22.09 -17.23
N GLN A 690 -18.35 22.93 -18.25
CA GLN A 690 -19.26 23.02 -19.40
C GLN A 690 -19.23 21.79 -20.30
N ALA A 691 -18.10 21.07 -20.33
CA ALA A 691 -17.91 19.86 -21.12
C ALA A 691 -18.14 18.57 -20.29
N TYR A 692 -18.51 18.68 -19.01
CA TYR A 692 -18.73 17.51 -18.17
C TYR A 692 -20.04 16.80 -18.53
N GLU A 693 -19.91 15.51 -18.84
CA GLU A 693 -21.03 14.62 -19.08
C GLU A 693 -21.17 13.60 -17.94
N PRO A 694 -22.34 13.55 -17.26
CA PRO A 694 -22.52 12.68 -16.10
C PRO A 694 -22.55 11.20 -16.50
N PRO A 695 -21.96 10.30 -15.68
CA PRO A 695 -22.08 8.86 -15.91
C PRO A 695 -23.47 8.35 -15.52
N VAL A 696 -23.81 7.17 -16.01
CA VAL A 696 -25.00 6.44 -15.59
C VAL A 696 -24.65 5.55 -14.41
N SER A 697 -25.44 5.58 -13.33
CA SER A 697 -25.18 4.80 -12.13
C SER A 697 -26.32 3.83 -11.85
N GLY A 698 -25.97 2.65 -11.36
CA GLY A 698 -26.92 1.69 -10.82
C GLY A 698 -26.46 1.23 -9.44
N SER A 699 -27.38 0.68 -8.64
CA SER A 699 -27.01 0.12 -7.33
C SER A 699 -27.84 -1.11 -6.96
N ILE A 700 -27.27 -1.93 -6.07
CA ILE A 700 -27.97 -2.99 -5.36
C ILE A 700 -27.79 -2.75 -3.87
N LEU A 701 -28.91 -2.62 -3.15
CA LEU A 701 -28.93 -2.25 -1.74
C LEU A 701 -29.67 -3.29 -0.90
N GLY A 702 -29.16 -3.55 0.29
CA GLY A 702 -29.79 -4.39 1.31
C GLY A 702 -30.15 -5.80 0.84
N ALA A 703 -31.45 -6.13 0.89
CA ALA A 703 -32.01 -7.45 0.60
C ALA A 703 -32.22 -7.75 -0.90
N GLY A 704 -31.38 -7.17 -1.78
CA GLY A 704 -31.48 -7.38 -3.23
C GLY A 704 -32.39 -6.37 -3.96
N VAL A 705 -32.55 -5.15 -3.42
CA VAL A 705 -33.21 -4.05 -4.16
C VAL A 705 -32.26 -3.55 -5.24
N VAL A 706 -32.64 -3.68 -6.50
CA VAL A 706 -31.83 -3.30 -7.66
C VAL A 706 -32.40 -2.01 -8.27
N SER A 707 -31.54 -1.02 -8.43
CA SER A 707 -31.75 0.18 -9.25
C SER A 707 -30.89 0.09 -10.50
N THR A 708 -31.55 -0.02 -11.65
CA THR A 708 -30.91 -0.21 -12.97
C THR A 708 -30.35 1.09 -13.55
N LEU A 709 -29.53 0.96 -14.60
CA LEU A 709 -28.98 2.09 -15.37
C LEU A 709 -30.09 2.92 -16.04
N ASN A 710 -31.19 2.28 -16.46
CA ASN A 710 -32.36 2.93 -17.06
C ASN A 710 -33.35 3.49 -16.02
N ASN A 711 -32.94 3.62 -14.76
CA ASN A 711 -33.73 4.18 -13.65
C ASN A 711 -35.00 3.40 -13.27
N ARG A 712 -35.01 2.08 -13.51
CA ARG A 712 -36.06 1.15 -13.07
C ARG A 712 -35.65 0.42 -11.79
N ASN A 713 -36.58 0.28 -10.84
CA ASN A 713 -36.35 -0.42 -9.58
C ASN A 713 -37.10 -1.76 -9.53
N PHE A 714 -36.42 -2.82 -9.11
CA PHE A 714 -37.04 -4.12 -8.84
C PHE A 714 -36.34 -4.83 -7.67
N VAL A 715 -36.93 -5.93 -7.17
CA VAL A 715 -36.31 -6.73 -6.11
C VAL A 715 -35.96 -8.11 -6.67
N PHE A 716 -34.69 -8.48 -6.54
CA PHE A 716 -34.17 -9.77 -6.99
C PHE A 716 -33.70 -10.59 -5.79
N ASN A 717 -34.35 -11.73 -5.59
CA ASN A 717 -34.21 -12.57 -4.41
C ASN A 717 -33.98 -14.05 -4.81
N GLU A 718 -32.86 -14.34 -5.46
CA GLU A 718 -32.46 -15.69 -5.87
C GLU A 718 -30.99 -15.93 -5.49
N PRO A 719 -30.65 -17.10 -4.91
CA PRO A 719 -29.27 -17.41 -4.56
C PRO A 719 -28.51 -17.89 -5.79
N GLY A 720 -27.26 -17.45 -5.94
CA GLY A 720 -26.45 -17.80 -7.10
C GLY A 720 -25.32 -16.81 -7.37
N ILE A 721 -24.63 -17.02 -8.49
CA ILE A 721 -23.67 -16.06 -9.04
C ILE A 721 -24.33 -15.48 -10.28
N PHE A 722 -24.47 -14.16 -10.31
CA PHE A 722 -25.13 -13.44 -11.39
C PHE A 722 -24.18 -12.42 -11.99
N THR A 723 -24.28 -12.24 -13.31
CA THR A 723 -23.60 -11.16 -14.01
C THR A 723 -24.28 -9.84 -13.67
N LEU A 724 -23.57 -8.97 -12.95
CA LEU A 724 -24.07 -7.63 -12.61
C LEU A 724 -24.06 -6.72 -13.85
N LEU A 725 -22.92 -6.70 -14.54
CA LEU A 725 -22.67 -5.94 -15.76
C LEU A 725 -21.70 -6.72 -16.63
N HIS A 726 -22.02 -6.88 -17.89
CA HIS A 726 -21.13 -7.34 -18.94
C HIS A 726 -21.16 -6.34 -20.08
N SER A 727 -19.98 -5.85 -20.46
CA SER A 727 -19.79 -5.01 -21.63
C SER A 727 -18.88 -5.72 -22.62
N HIS A 728 -19.36 -5.88 -23.84
CA HIS A 728 -18.62 -6.51 -24.94
C HIS A 728 -17.51 -5.60 -25.46
N ARG A 729 -16.41 -6.21 -25.88
CA ARG A 729 -15.27 -5.49 -26.46
C ARG A 729 -15.65 -4.79 -27.76
N THR A 730 -15.20 -3.55 -27.92
CA THR A 730 -15.29 -2.78 -29.18
C THR A 730 -13.91 -2.28 -29.60
N SER A 731 -13.82 -1.52 -30.71
CA SER A 731 -12.54 -0.90 -31.08
C SER A 731 -12.08 0.19 -30.10
N SER A 732 -13.03 0.79 -29.38
CA SER A 732 -12.78 1.94 -28.49
C SER A 732 -12.92 1.62 -27.00
N THR A 733 -13.65 0.57 -26.62
CA THR A 733 -13.89 0.17 -25.23
C THR A 733 -13.41 -1.26 -24.94
N PRO A 734 -12.72 -1.50 -23.80
CA PRO A 734 -12.31 -2.85 -23.40
C PRO A 734 -13.51 -3.70 -22.96
N GLU A 735 -13.34 -5.02 -22.95
CA GLU A 735 -14.32 -5.93 -22.33
C GLU A 735 -14.31 -5.76 -20.80
N VAL A 736 -15.49 -5.75 -20.20
CA VAL A 736 -15.66 -5.70 -18.74
C VAL A 736 -16.68 -6.73 -18.30
N GLN A 737 -16.32 -7.51 -17.28
CA GLN A 737 -17.19 -8.50 -16.65
C GLN A 737 -17.22 -8.28 -15.15
N ILE A 738 -18.43 -8.06 -14.62
CA ILE A 738 -18.67 -7.87 -13.20
C ILE A 738 -19.72 -8.88 -12.75
N GLN A 739 -19.40 -9.65 -11.73
CA GLN A 739 -20.26 -10.68 -11.17
C GLN A 739 -20.53 -10.41 -9.69
N VAL A 740 -21.73 -10.74 -9.24
CA VAL A 740 -22.15 -10.68 -7.84
C VAL A 740 -22.55 -12.05 -7.35
N ARG A 741 -22.14 -12.38 -6.13
CA ARG A 741 -22.55 -13.58 -5.42
C ARG A 741 -23.66 -13.22 -4.44
N MET A 742 -24.83 -13.82 -4.64
CA MET A 742 -25.97 -13.69 -3.76
C MET A 742 -26.19 -14.99 -2.99
N GLU A 743 -26.27 -14.89 -1.67
CA GLU A 743 -26.49 -16.02 -0.78
C GLU A 743 -27.65 -15.72 0.16
N ARG A 744 -28.33 -16.77 0.63
CA ARG A 744 -29.39 -16.58 1.61
C ARG A 744 -28.80 -16.11 2.93
N PHE A 745 -29.39 -15.04 3.48
CA PHE A 745 -28.95 -14.45 4.73
C PHE A 745 -29.20 -15.43 5.88
N PRO A 746 -28.17 -15.76 6.69
CA PRO A 746 -28.34 -16.66 7.82
C PRO A 746 -29.29 -16.04 8.86
N ASP A 747 -30.12 -16.85 9.50
CA ASP A 747 -30.92 -16.38 10.63
C ASP A 747 -30.01 -16.01 11.81
N ARG A 748 -29.96 -14.72 12.14
CA ARG A 748 -29.13 -14.16 13.22
C ARG A 748 -29.90 -13.85 14.49
N SER A 749 -31.18 -14.26 14.57
CA SER A 749 -31.95 -14.22 15.81
C SER A 749 -31.45 -15.25 16.84
N VAL A 750 -30.72 -16.28 16.38
CA VAL A 750 -30.11 -17.32 17.20
C VAL A 750 -28.70 -16.91 17.62
N ASP A 751 -28.37 -17.08 18.91
CA ASP A 751 -27.03 -16.81 19.43
C ASP A 751 -26.02 -17.89 18.99
N PHE A 752 -25.09 -17.50 18.10
CA PHE A 752 -24.02 -18.37 17.59
C PHE A 752 -23.05 -18.86 18.68
N GLY A 753 -23.06 -18.29 19.88
CA GLY A 753 -22.25 -18.71 21.03
C GLY A 753 -22.88 -19.76 21.94
N ALA A 754 -24.13 -20.17 21.67
CA ALA A 754 -24.86 -21.09 22.54
C ALA A 754 -24.34 -22.53 22.44
N LEU A 755 -23.79 -23.06 23.53
CA LEU A 755 -23.22 -24.43 23.63
C LEU A 755 -24.24 -25.57 23.41
N ASN A 756 -25.55 -25.27 23.44
CA ASN A 756 -26.63 -26.26 23.47
C ASN A 756 -27.39 -26.43 22.13
N ILE A 757 -26.96 -25.73 21.07
CA ILE A 757 -27.63 -25.76 19.76
C ILE A 757 -26.73 -26.49 18.77
N ALA A 758 -27.28 -27.41 17.98
CA ALA A 758 -26.52 -28.09 16.95
C ALA A 758 -26.14 -27.11 15.82
N GLN A 759 -24.89 -27.17 15.33
CA GLN A 759 -24.37 -26.23 14.32
C GLN A 759 -25.26 -26.11 13.07
N ARG A 760 -25.92 -27.20 12.66
CA ARG A 760 -26.84 -27.23 11.51
C ARG A 760 -28.09 -26.36 11.71
N ASP A 761 -28.53 -26.22 12.96
CA ASP A 761 -29.74 -25.48 13.33
C ASP A 761 -29.42 -23.99 13.57
N LEU A 762 -28.13 -23.65 13.75
CA LEU A 762 -27.61 -22.27 13.76
C LEU A 762 -27.53 -21.64 12.34
N VAL A 763 -27.75 -22.43 11.29
CA VAL A 763 -27.61 -22.02 9.89
C VAL A 763 -28.92 -22.35 9.15
N GLN A 764 -30.06 -21.92 9.68
CA GLN A 764 -31.29 -21.85 8.89
C GLN A 764 -31.22 -20.57 8.04
N PRO A 765 -31.03 -20.66 6.72
CA PRO A 765 -31.05 -19.48 5.88
C PRO A 765 -32.47 -18.91 5.82
N THR A 766 -32.60 -17.60 6.02
CA THR A 766 -33.85 -16.89 5.74
C THR A 766 -34.19 -16.97 4.24
N ASN A 767 -35.44 -16.68 3.87
CA ASN A 767 -35.86 -16.61 2.47
C ASN A 767 -35.38 -15.35 1.74
N VAL A 768 -34.44 -14.60 2.32
CA VAL A 768 -33.90 -13.36 1.76
C VAL A 768 -32.46 -13.58 1.34
N THR A 769 -32.11 -13.17 0.12
CA THR A 769 -30.75 -13.20 -0.39
C THR A 769 -30.06 -11.87 -0.28
N VAL A 770 -28.76 -11.91 -0.02
CA VAL A 770 -27.92 -10.74 0.19
C VAL A 770 -26.63 -10.90 -0.60
N ILE A 771 -26.02 -9.79 -0.99
CA ILE A 771 -24.73 -9.82 -1.66
C ILE A 771 -23.66 -10.18 -0.64
N THR A 772 -22.92 -11.25 -0.91
CA THR A 772 -21.77 -11.67 -0.09
C THR A 772 -20.44 -11.53 -0.81
N GLY A 773 -20.43 -11.26 -2.12
CA GLY A 773 -19.21 -10.91 -2.83
C GLY A 773 -19.43 -10.31 -4.21
N VAL A 774 -18.41 -9.60 -4.67
CA VAL A 774 -18.34 -8.94 -5.98
C VAL A 774 -17.01 -9.32 -6.62
N VAL A 775 -17.04 -9.63 -7.91
CA VAL A 775 -15.85 -9.94 -8.71
C VAL A 775 -15.85 -9.04 -9.93
N LEU A 776 -14.69 -8.43 -10.21
CA LEU A 776 -14.46 -7.58 -11.37
C LEU A 776 -13.31 -8.16 -12.20
N SER A 777 -13.48 -8.14 -13.53
CA SER A 777 -12.46 -8.52 -14.50
C SER A 777 -12.57 -7.64 -15.75
N SER A 778 -11.42 -7.33 -16.35
CA SER A 778 -11.33 -6.64 -17.65
C SER A 778 -10.10 -7.15 -18.41
N ASP A 779 -10.06 -6.98 -19.74
CA ASP A 779 -9.02 -7.50 -20.63
C ASP A 779 -7.59 -7.12 -20.22
N SER A 780 -7.39 -5.88 -19.76
CA SER A 780 -6.08 -5.31 -19.43
C SER A 780 -5.80 -5.25 -17.93
N ALA A 781 -6.76 -5.65 -17.07
CA ALA A 781 -6.71 -5.43 -15.64
C ALA A 781 -6.63 -6.73 -14.82
N ASP A 782 -5.96 -6.66 -13.66
CA ASP A 782 -5.96 -7.74 -12.69
C ASP A 782 -7.37 -7.94 -12.10
N ARG A 783 -7.78 -9.20 -11.95
CA ARG A 783 -9.07 -9.55 -11.36
C ARG A 783 -9.12 -9.15 -9.88
N VAL A 784 -10.22 -8.53 -9.48
CA VAL A 784 -10.48 -8.11 -8.10
C VAL A 784 -11.68 -8.87 -7.55
N HIS A 785 -11.49 -9.54 -6.42
CA HIS A 785 -12.57 -10.16 -5.66
C HIS A 785 -12.73 -9.42 -4.33
N ILE A 786 -13.93 -8.93 -4.05
CA ILE A 786 -14.32 -8.38 -2.75
C ILE A 786 -15.33 -9.34 -2.16
N VAL A 787 -14.98 -9.99 -1.07
CA VAL A 787 -15.83 -10.99 -0.42
C VAL A 787 -16.06 -10.60 1.01
N LEU A 788 -17.31 -10.68 1.46
CA LEU A 788 -17.68 -10.49 2.85
C LEU A 788 -17.00 -11.55 3.73
N ARG A 789 -16.40 -11.13 4.84
CA ARG A 789 -15.86 -12.08 5.83
C ARG A 789 -17.01 -12.68 6.65
N LYS A 790 -16.89 -13.95 7.04
CA LYS A 790 -17.88 -14.60 7.93
C LYS A 790 -17.81 -14.02 9.34
N ASP A 791 -18.88 -14.16 10.13
CA ASP A 791 -19.05 -13.42 11.40
C ASP A 791 -17.93 -13.63 12.43
N THR A 792 -17.33 -14.82 12.49
CA THR A 792 -16.17 -15.10 13.36
C THR A 792 -14.87 -14.40 12.92
N TYR A 793 -14.86 -13.73 11.76
CA TYR A 793 -13.69 -13.07 11.11
C TYR A 793 -13.81 -11.57 10.92
N ARG A 794 -14.86 -10.96 11.48
CA ARG A 794 -15.22 -9.55 11.22
C ARG A 794 -14.71 -8.55 12.27
N GLN A 795 -13.83 -8.98 13.17
CA GLN A 795 -13.31 -8.13 14.25
C GLN A 795 -12.33 -7.06 13.72
N ARG A 796 -11.38 -7.44 12.84
CA ARG A 796 -10.38 -6.52 12.27
C ARG A 796 -10.77 -6.00 10.89
N TYR A 797 -11.23 -6.88 10.01
CA TYR A 797 -11.63 -6.53 8.64
C TYR A 797 -13.06 -7.00 8.39
N LYS A 798 -13.89 -6.18 7.72
CA LYS A 798 -15.27 -6.57 7.38
C LYS A 798 -15.34 -7.38 6.09
N THR A 799 -14.46 -7.08 5.15
CA THR A 799 -14.36 -7.69 3.83
C THR A 799 -12.92 -8.16 3.55
N SER A 800 -12.79 -9.12 2.63
CA SER A 800 -11.51 -9.58 2.10
C SER A 800 -11.38 -9.08 0.67
N ILE A 801 -10.30 -8.35 0.41
CA ILE A 801 -9.96 -7.85 -0.92
C ILE A 801 -8.86 -8.74 -1.49
N ILE A 802 -9.12 -9.37 -2.62
CA ILE A 802 -8.20 -10.30 -3.28
C ILE A 802 -7.93 -9.75 -4.68
N VAL A 803 -6.66 -9.48 -5.00
CA VAL A 803 -6.24 -8.98 -6.32
C VAL A 803 -5.21 -9.94 -6.89
N GLY A 804 -5.45 -10.46 -8.10
CA GLY A 804 -4.54 -11.42 -8.73
C GLY A 804 -4.34 -12.70 -7.90
N ASN A 805 -5.40 -13.19 -7.25
CA ASN A 805 -5.41 -14.35 -6.33
C ASN A 805 -4.66 -14.14 -5.00
N VAL A 806 -4.28 -12.91 -4.64
CA VAL A 806 -3.58 -12.60 -3.38
C VAL A 806 -4.41 -11.66 -2.54
N ILE A 807 -4.58 -11.97 -1.25
CA ILE A 807 -5.26 -11.10 -0.28
C ILE A 807 -4.42 -9.83 -0.06
N ARG A 808 -5.07 -8.65 -0.18
CA ARG A 808 -4.46 -7.32 0.00
C ARG A 808 -5.03 -6.65 1.24
N TYR A 809 -4.16 -5.94 1.96
CA TYR A 809 -4.47 -5.24 3.20
C TYR A 809 -4.17 -3.75 3.03
N PHE A 810 -5.03 -2.89 3.57
CA PHE A 810 -4.99 -1.43 3.38
C PHE A 810 -4.64 -0.65 4.67
N ASP A 811 -4.05 -1.32 5.67
CA ASP A 811 -3.72 -0.72 6.97
C ASP A 811 -2.69 0.42 6.87
N ASN A 812 -1.63 0.19 6.09
CA ASN A 812 -0.52 1.15 5.96
C ASN A 812 -0.74 2.14 4.81
N MET A 813 -1.52 1.74 3.82
CA MET A 813 -1.77 2.53 2.61
C MET A 813 -3.17 2.27 2.09
N HIS A 814 -3.98 3.33 2.10
CA HIS A 814 -5.40 3.29 1.75
C HIS A 814 -5.68 3.24 0.25
N ILE A 815 -4.69 3.53 -0.60
CA ILE A 815 -4.79 3.50 -2.07
C ILE A 815 -3.71 2.57 -2.60
N GLN A 816 -4.07 1.54 -3.36
CA GLN A 816 -3.13 0.61 -3.98
C GLN A 816 -3.40 0.50 -5.48
N ARG A 817 -2.33 0.65 -6.27
CA ARG A 817 -2.35 0.44 -7.72
C ARG A 817 -1.87 -0.96 -8.08
N PHE A 818 -2.62 -1.60 -8.95
CA PHE A 818 -2.30 -2.87 -9.58
C PHE A 818 -2.35 -2.70 -11.11
N ARG A 819 -2.16 -3.77 -11.86
CA ARG A 819 -2.21 -3.71 -13.32
C ARG A 819 -3.63 -3.38 -13.78
N GLY A 820 -3.84 -2.23 -14.42
CA GLY A 820 -5.12 -1.79 -14.99
C GLY A 820 -6.24 -1.53 -13.97
N VAL A 821 -5.96 -1.58 -12.67
CA VAL A 821 -6.96 -1.39 -11.61
C VAL A 821 -6.37 -0.66 -10.41
N ILE A 822 -7.13 0.31 -9.89
CA ILE A 822 -6.84 1.00 -8.65
C ILE A 822 -7.90 0.60 -7.63
N VAL A 823 -7.44 0.20 -6.45
CA VAL A 823 -8.33 -0.09 -5.32
C VAL A 823 -7.99 0.89 -4.20
N TYR A 824 -9.00 1.54 -3.66
CA TYR A 824 -8.83 2.38 -2.49
C TYR A 824 -9.94 2.20 -1.46
N VAL A 825 -9.60 2.44 -0.21
CA VAL A 825 -10.49 2.32 0.93
C VAL A 825 -10.58 3.69 1.58
N ASN A 826 -11.79 4.23 1.70
CA ASN A 826 -11.99 5.52 2.37
C ASN A 826 -12.03 5.32 3.89
N ASN A 827 -11.83 6.40 4.65
CA ASN A 827 -11.90 6.39 6.10
C ASN A 827 -13.27 5.92 6.58
N VAL A 828 -13.21 5.20 7.69
CA VAL A 828 -14.33 4.48 8.28
C VAL A 828 -15.39 5.48 8.81
N GLU A 829 -16.50 5.67 8.10
CA GLU A 829 -17.68 6.30 8.69
C GLU A 829 -18.36 5.28 9.62
N LYS A 830 -18.40 5.57 10.93
CA LYS A 830 -19.11 4.77 11.95
C LYS A 830 -18.69 3.29 12.06
N GLY A 831 -17.42 2.94 11.84
CA GLY A 831 -16.95 1.55 11.96
C GLY A 831 -17.09 0.67 10.71
N GLN A 832 -17.62 1.20 9.59
CA GLN A 832 -17.83 0.46 8.34
C GLN A 832 -16.77 0.78 7.27
N SER A 833 -16.29 -0.25 6.56
CA SER A 833 -15.29 -0.08 5.48
C SER A 833 -15.97 0.17 4.12
N GLU A 834 -15.73 1.32 3.51
CA GLU A 834 -16.12 1.61 2.12
C GLU A 834 -14.94 1.35 1.18
N ILE A 835 -15.15 0.49 0.19
CA ILE A 835 -14.15 0.08 -0.80
C ILE A 835 -14.55 0.61 -2.17
N TYR A 836 -13.58 1.16 -2.88
CA TYR A 836 -13.71 1.64 -4.24
C TYR A 836 -12.76 0.87 -5.14
N VAL A 837 -13.27 0.42 -6.29
CA VAL A 837 -12.49 -0.26 -7.33
C VAL A 837 -12.71 0.50 -8.62
N VAL A 838 -11.61 0.93 -9.24
CA VAL A 838 -11.62 1.69 -10.49
C VAL A 838 -10.83 0.94 -11.54
N LEU A 839 -11.47 0.64 -12.67
CA LEU A 839 -10.83 0.06 -13.84
C LEU A 839 -10.27 1.20 -14.70
N ASP A 840 -8.94 1.27 -14.85
CA ASP A 840 -8.24 2.43 -15.44
C ASP A 840 -8.66 2.65 -16.91
N ASP A 841 -8.59 1.60 -17.74
CA ASP A 841 -8.84 1.70 -19.19
C ASP A 841 -10.35 1.78 -19.49
N ALA A 842 -11.16 1.09 -18.70
CA ALA A 842 -12.61 1.08 -18.85
C ALA A 842 -13.27 2.34 -18.28
N GLN A 843 -12.61 3.04 -17.34
CA GLN A 843 -13.17 4.15 -16.56
C GLN A 843 -14.49 3.79 -15.85
N ILE A 844 -14.69 2.52 -15.52
CA ILE A 844 -15.84 2.03 -14.73
C ILE A 844 -15.41 1.94 -13.28
N GLY A 845 -16.22 2.51 -12.39
CA GLY A 845 -15.99 2.50 -10.95
C GLY A 845 -17.07 1.72 -10.20
N ILE A 846 -16.67 0.95 -9.20
CA ILE A 846 -17.56 0.26 -8.26
C ILE A 846 -17.26 0.73 -6.84
N ARG A 847 -18.32 1.05 -6.11
CA ARG A 847 -18.30 1.25 -4.67
C ARG A 847 -18.96 0.06 -4.00
N VAL A 848 -18.22 -0.62 -3.12
CA VAL A 848 -18.73 -1.69 -2.26
C VAL A 848 -18.62 -1.22 -0.83
N ARG A 849 -19.74 -1.19 -0.12
CA ARG A 849 -19.78 -0.82 1.30
C ARG A 849 -20.67 -1.77 2.06
N GLU A 850 -20.57 -1.72 3.38
CA GLU A 850 -21.50 -2.42 4.22
C GLU A 850 -22.80 -1.62 4.37
N SER A 851 -23.95 -2.30 4.38
CA SER A 851 -25.26 -1.65 4.37
C SER A 851 -25.60 -0.99 5.70
N TYR A 852 -26.20 0.19 5.63
CA TYR A 852 -26.76 0.93 6.78
C TYR A 852 -28.18 0.48 7.16
N ALA A 853 -28.79 -0.42 6.38
CA ALA A 853 -30.21 -0.73 6.51
C ALA A 853 -30.57 -1.43 7.83
N ILE A 854 -29.61 -2.10 8.51
CA ILE A 854 -29.86 -2.84 9.75
C ILE A 854 -28.62 -2.78 10.65
N ASP A 855 -28.59 -1.78 11.53
CA ASP A 855 -27.61 -1.70 12.63
C ASP A 855 -28.15 -2.46 13.86
N ILE A 856 -27.33 -3.32 14.48
CA ILE A 856 -27.69 -3.99 15.74
C ILE A 856 -26.62 -3.70 16.80
N ASP A 857 -27.02 -3.03 17.87
CA ASP A 857 -26.20 -2.84 19.06
C ASP A 857 -26.27 -4.09 19.95
N ARG A 858 -25.42 -5.09 19.66
CA ARG A 858 -25.32 -6.29 20.51
C ARG A 858 -24.56 -6.05 21.81
N LYS A 859 -23.70 -5.04 21.88
CA LYS A 859 -22.94 -4.66 23.08
C LYS A 859 -22.92 -3.14 23.24
N PHE A 860 -23.03 -2.68 24.49
CA PHE A 860 -22.88 -1.26 24.83
C PHE A 860 -21.51 -0.76 24.34
N ASN A 861 -21.51 0.22 23.43
CA ASN A 861 -20.35 0.82 22.75
C ASN A 861 -19.71 0.05 21.57
N TYR A 862 -20.30 -1.05 21.06
CA TYR A 862 -19.84 -1.71 19.83
C TYR A 862 -20.98 -1.86 18.83
N MET A 863 -20.96 -1.05 17.76
CA MET A 863 -21.81 -1.23 16.59
C MET A 863 -21.28 -2.39 15.76
N GLU A 864 -22.05 -3.47 15.65
CA GLU A 864 -21.77 -4.58 14.74
C GLU A 864 -22.71 -4.50 13.54
N SER A 865 -22.14 -4.37 12.36
CA SER A 865 -22.86 -4.49 11.10
C SER A 865 -23.23 -5.94 10.81
N LEU A 866 -24.36 -6.18 10.13
CA LEU A 866 -24.85 -7.54 9.86
C LEU A 866 -24.22 -8.23 8.64
N GLY A 867 -23.15 -7.71 8.05
CA GLY A 867 -22.50 -8.39 6.94
C GLY A 867 -23.37 -8.38 5.68
N LEU A 868 -23.87 -7.21 5.32
CA LEU A 868 -24.67 -7.00 4.10
C LEU A 868 -23.88 -6.07 3.20
N LEU A 869 -23.59 -6.46 1.96
CA LEU A 869 -22.89 -5.59 1.02
C LEU A 869 -23.87 -4.80 0.15
N ASP A 870 -23.75 -3.48 0.18
CA ASP A 870 -24.32 -2.58 -0.80
C ASP A 870 -23.30 -2.35 -1.93
N VAL A 871 -23.75 -2.44 -3.17
CA VAL A 871 -22.91 -2.27 -4.35
C VAL A 871 -23.48 -1.15 -5.21
N GLN A 872 -22.64 -0.19 -5.60
CA GLN A 872 -22.97 0.84 -6.57
C GLN A 872 -21.96 0.81 -7.71
N ILE A 873 -22.45 0.92 -8.94
CA ILE A 873 -21.64 0.98 -10.15
C ILE A 873 -21.85 2.33 -10.84
N SER A 874 -20.79 2.82 -11.48
CA SER A 874 -20.81 4.02 -12.32
C SER A 874 -20.21 3.67 -13.68
N VAL A 875 -20.99 3.88 -14.74
CA VAL A 875 -20.64 3.55 -16.13
C VAL A 875 -20.51 4.87 -16.91
N PRO A 876 -19.36 5.14 -17.54
CA PRO A 876 -19.15 6.40 -18.24
C PRO A 876 -19.95 6.46 -19.57
N PRO A 877 -20.23 7.67 -20.09
CA PRO A 877 -21.08 7.89 -21.26
C PRO A 877 -20.60 7.20 -22.54
N GLN A 878 -19.29 6.94 -22.68
CA GLN A 878 -18.73 6.22 -23.83
C GLN A 878 -19.33 4.83 -24.08
N TYR A 879 -19.90 4.20 -23.05
CA TYR A 879 -20.58 2.91 -23.20
C TYR A 879 -22.03 3.03 -23.70
N LYS A 880 -22.57 4.25 -23.83
CA LYS A 880 -23.93 4.53 -24.31
C LYS A 880 -24.99 3.61 -23.68
N ALA A 881 -24.89 3.42 -22.36
CA ALA A 881 -25.73 2.49 -21.63
C ALA A 881 -27.23 2.87 -21.65
N ASN A 882 -27.55 4.13 -22.00
CA ASN A 882 -28.92 4.62 -22.17
C ASN A 882 -29.24 4.82 -23.66
N SER A 883 -30.43 4.40 -24.09
CA SER A 883 -30.89 4.52 -25.48
C SER A 883 -31.34 5.93 -25.89
N ASP A 884 -31.57 6.84 -24.93
CA ASP A 884 -32.18 8.17 -25.11
C ASP A 884 -31.19 9.29 -25.46
N ASP A 885 -29.99 8.94 -25.92
CA ASP A 885 -28.89 9.87 -26.23
C ASP A 885 -29.14 10.70 -27.51
N THR A 886 -30.26 11.42 -27.51
CA THR A 886 -30.74 12.38 -28.51
C THR A 886 -30.49 13.82 -28.06
N PHE A 887 -29.83 14.04 -26.91
CA PHE A 887 -29.54 15.37 -26.36
C PHE A 887 -28.19 15.96 -26.77
N CYS A 888 -27.44 15.34 -27.68
CA CYS A 888 -26.28 15.97 -28.30
C CYS A 888 -26.71 16.85 -29.49
N PHE A 889 -26.37 18.14 -29.40
CA PHE A 889 -26.61 19.13 -30.44
C PHE A 889 -26.13 18.67 -31.82
N GLN A 890 -26.97 19.00 -32.82
CA GLN A 890 -26.81 18.86 -34.26
C GLN A 890 -25.35 18.92 -34.76
N THR A 891 -24.81 17.79 -35.19
CA THR A 891 -23.96 17.71 -36.39
C THR A 891 -24.43 16.52 -37.23
N PRO A 892 -24.87 16.72 -38.50
CA PRO A 892 -25.54 15.70 -39.29
C PRO A 892 -24.57 14.82 -40.10
N ASP A 893 -23.42 14.45 -39.53
CA ASP A 893 -22.44 13.60 -40.22
C ASP A 893 -21.67 12.72 -39.21
N PHE A 894 -22.18 11.52 -38.90
CA PHE A 894 -21.42 10.25 -38.85
C PHE A 894 -22.26 9.09 -38.26
N VAL A 895 -22.58 8.13 -39.12
CA VAL A 895 -22.73 6.67 -38.91
C VAL A 895 -23.22 6.19 -37.52
N ARG A 896 -24.52 5.85 -37.41
CA ARG A 896 -24.95 4.71 -36.56
C ARG A 896 -24.55 3.41 -37.27
N THR A 897 -24.27 2.36 -36.47
CA THR A 897 -24.43 0.90 -36.76
C THR A 897 -23.22 -0.08 -36.80
N ALA A 898 -22.17 0.03 -35.96
CA ALA A 898 -21.29 -1.15 -35.75
C ALA A 898 -20.52 -1.23 -34.41
N ASP A 899 -20.13 -0.11 -33.80
CA ASP A 899 -19.07 -0.12 -32.77
C ASP A 899 -19.52 0.41 -31.40
N THR A 900 -20.83 0.35 -31.10
CA THR A 900 -21.36 0.69 -29.77
C THR A 900 -21.34 -0.56 -28.87
N PRO A 901 -20.73 -0.49 -27.67
CA PRO A 901 -20.66 -1.65 -26.78
C PRO A 901 -22.05 -2.02 -26.28
N ARG A 902 -22.42 -3.30 -26.41
CA ARG A 902 -23.64 -3.82 -25.77
C ARG A 902 -23.36 -4.00 -24.28
N VAL A 903 -24.20 -3.40 -23.44
CA VAL A 903 -24.10 -3.45 -21.98
C VAL A 903 -25.31 -4.20 -21.41
N GLU A 904 -25.09 -5.33 -20.77
CA GLU A 904 -26.15 -6.19 -20.25
C GLU A 904 -25.84 -6.70 -18.83
N GLY A 905 -26.84 -7.25 -18.15
CA GLY A 905 -26.69 -7.86 -16.82
C GLY A 905 -27.79 -7.45 -15.85
N LEU A 906 -27.62 -7.80 -14.57
CA LEU A 906 -28.60 -7.52 -13.52
C LEU A 906 -28.93 -6.03 -13.39
N ILE A 907 -27.97 -5.15 -13.66
CA ILE A 907 -28.14 -3.69 -13.56
C ILE A 907 -28.65 -3.06 -14.87
N ASN A 908 -28.69 -3.82 -15.97
CA ASN A 908 -29.29 -3.44 -17.24
C ASN A 908 -29.99 -4.64 -17.92
N PRO A 909 -31.10 -5.15 -17.35
CA PRO A 909 -31.76 -6.36 -17.85
C PRO A 909 -32.44 -6.15 -19.21
N PHE A 910 -32.79 -4.89 -19.53
CA PHE A 910 -33.46 -4.49 -20.76
C PHE A 910 -32.67 -3.38 -21.44
N PRO A 911 -31.57 -3.70 -22.15
CA PRO A 911 -30.69 -2.70 -22.75
C PRO A 911 -31.36 -1.84 -23.83
N ASP A 912 -32.45 -2.34 -24.42
CA ASP A 912 -33.21 -1.63 -25.46
C ASP A 912 -34.35 -0.75 -24.89
N GLU A 913 -34.60 -0.77 -23.57
CA GLU A 913 -35.62 0.08 -22.94
C GLU A 913 -35.12 1.51 -22.72
N ALA A 914 -36.00 2.49 -22.96
CA ALA A 914 -35.74 3.91 -22.72
C ALA A 914 -35.59 4.25 -21.23
N PHE A 915 -34.88 5.35 -20.95
CA PHE A 915 -34.62 5.81 -19.60
C PHE A 915 -35.91 6.29 -18.92
N GLN A 916 -36.20 5.79 -17.71
CA GLN A 916 -37.43 6.14 -17.00
C GLN A 916 -37.26 7.46 -16.21
N GLN A 917 -38.14 8.45 -16.46
CA GLN A 917 -38.09 9.74 -15.75
C GLN A 917 -38.59 9.68 -14.30
N GLN A 918 -39.36 8.65 -13.93
CA GLN A 918 -39.90 8.47 -12.59
C GLN A 918 -39.56 7.09 -12.03
N PHE A 919 -39.23 7.05 -10.73
CA PHE A 919 -39.03 5.80 -10.01
C PHE A 919 -40.33 5.01 -9.93
N SER A 920 -40.29 3.75 -10.36
CA SER A 920 -41.37 2.80 -10.12
C SER A 920 -41.49 2.51 -8.62
N GLN A 921 -42.69 2.69 -8.05
CA GLN A 921 -42.96 2.28 -6.68
C GLN A 921 -42.82 0.75 -6.55
N LEU A 922 -42.08 0.30 -5.53
CA LEU A 922 -41.90 -1.13 -5.26
C LEU A 922 -43.13 -1.67 -4.51
N THR A 923 -43.68 -2.78 -5.00
CA THR A 923 -44.79 -3.51 -4.39
C THR A 923 -44.38 -4.97 -4.17
N TRP A 924 -45.15 -5.76 -3.42
CA TRP A 924 -44.83 -7.18 -3.23
C TRP A 924 -44.75 -7.98 -4.54
N THR A 925 -45.46 -7.55 -5.59
CA THR A 925 -45.41 -8.17 -6.92
C THR A 925 -44.13 -7.84 -7.70
N SER A 926 -43.32 -6.87 -7.26
CA SER A 926 -42.03 -6.55 -7.89
C SER A 926 -40.88 -7.44 -7.42
N VAL A 927 -41.12 -8.32 -6.44
CA VAL A 927 -40.17 -9.33 -5.97
C VAL A 927 -40.14 -10.49 -6.95
N ASN A 928 -39.00 -10.71 -7.60
CA ASN A 928 -38.80 -11.78 -8.59
C ASN A 928 -39.88 -11.80 -9.68
N ASP A 929 -40.22 -10.63 -10.22
CA ASP A 929 -41.14 -10.50 -11.35
C ASP A 929 -40.78 -11.49 -12.48
N GLN A 930 -41.77 -12.18 -13.04
CA GLN A 930 -41.54 -13.27 -14.01
C GLN A 930 -40.87 -12.78 -15.30
N GLY A 931 -41.19 -11.56 -15.76
CA GLY A 931 -40.56 -10.97 -16.94
C GLY A 931 -39.08 -10.70 -16.71
N THR A 932 -38.75 -10.07 -15.59
CA THR A 932 -37.36 -9.77 -15.21
C THR A 932 -36.56 -11.05 -14.94
N ARG A 933 -37.16 -12.01 -14.21
CA ARG A 933 -36.54 -13.31 -13.92
C ARG A 933 -36.27 -14.11 -15.19
N SER A 934 -37.22 -14.20 -16.11
CA SER A 934 -37.04 -14.96 -17.35
C SER A 934 -35.95 -14.35 -18.24
N GLN A 935 -35.88 -13.02 -18.32
CA GLN A 935 -34.82 -12.32 -19.06
C GLN A 935 -33.42 -12.56 -18.45
N LEU A 936 -33.30 -12.50 -17.12
CA LEU A 936 -32.04 -12.72 -16.41
C LEU A 936 -31.60 -14.19 -16.38
N MET A 937 -32.54 -15.13 -16.51
CA MET A 937 -32.28 -16.57 -16.50
C MET A 937 -32.23 -17.19 -17.90
N LYS A 938 -32.28 -16.39 -18.97
CA LYS A 938 -31.98 -16.86 -20.33
C LYS A 938 -30.50 -17.25 -20.40
N CYS A 939 -30.22 -18.52 -20.13
CA CYS A 939 -28.99 -19.14 -20.59
C CYS A 939 -29.04 -19.19 -22.12
N GLU A 940 -28.09 -18.55 -22.79
CA GLU A 940 -27.89 -18.76 -24.24
C GLU A 940 -27.38 -20.19 -24.54
N ASP A 941 -26.92 -20.92 -23.52
CA ASP A 941 -26.56 -22.35 -23.60
C ASP A 941 -27.19 -23.15 -22.43
N CYS A 942 -28.47 -23.51 -22.55
CA CYS A 942 -29.09 -24.59 -21.76
C CYS A 942 -29.37 -25.81 -22.65
#